data_AF-A0A950IPK2-F1
#
_entry.id   AF-A0A950IPK2-F1
#
_cell.length_a   1.000
_cell.length_b   1.000
_cell.length_c   1.000
_cell.angle_alpha   90.00
_cell.angle_beta   90.00
_cell.angle_gamma   90.00
#
_symmetry.space_group_name_H-M   'P 1'
#
loop_
_entity.id
_entity.type
_entity.pdbx_description
1 polymer ?
#
loop_
_entity_poly.entity_id
_entity_poly.type
_entity_poly.pdbx_seq_one_letter_code
_entity_poly.pdbx_strand_id
1 'polypeptide(L)'
;MSYTAQVEALYVAYFNRPADGAGLNYWNAALAANGGNLGVVSSAFSTSSEYLAKYANMSAAQVVNTVYLNLFGHGADPAGLSYWSNLLGNGSLHIADIVTDVAGGAQGSDLTAYQNQITAASAFTAADQALAQDLSAIATTAGNSSQSANEILVGQQYLASVVSNPGGASGAALQTVLATNLANALNPTTLQAAVTAYEGSYIIPGHTTLTVDPPMSGTYDMSILNQFNAIDLAATTATSVSFTKVVPGTPLSIDTTMSATSVVYQTADSNGSTDSVNLTLGTSTGALGGYTTHPPATYVALTLGINGLTLEDANQNGIATVNVSSAAPTVNIIASLNDSSLSTLNVTGTAGLQIYGLTDNNASFTLNDATANNASAGTGLHNGTEIYNFDAPNLGTLNLQGAVYSTIWLNESQPSLAIADNGGGGEINWFAGVAGQSVNLSVSGSGVTNINPVFNQDATSFSVADTAGANVTIGTLSATAQPSNLAFTSETYDNTGTAKLTIQGDLSPHLATLTLTGNVVYDDFAVPVVPIVAPTLSASIWPAPSNLVTTGVTVSAGSDNLGAGLLLTGAAAGETDNITLGNGNNFIIDPSTAGTVNITAGTGANTIIVGQGSRDTTGTYNITLGTPAASPDQILVGTAGSHYASSTVNTVVTGASQGVLLEFSDTVSSSATLSATALANSATSAAAVTALVSAATSLGAHGVAYGVYGGNTYVVETQTGTPSASDTTIVELVGSHSLIAYGGYVAVVS
;
A
#
# COMPACT_ATOMS: atom_id res chain seq x y z
N MET A 1 -37.57 46.40 37.00
CA MET A 1 -36.70 45.72 36.01
C MET A 1 -35.81 46.78 35.37
N SER A 2 -34.54 46.50 35.10
CA SER A 2 -33.68 47.46 34.38
C SER A 2 -34.11 47.56 32.91
N TYR A 3 -33.77 48.66 32.22
CA TYR A 3 -34.00 48.76 30.78
C TYR A 3 -33.30 47.62 30.01
N THR A 4 -32.09 47.24 30.43
CA THR A 4 -31.38 46.07 29.88
C THR A 4 -32.23 44.81 29.92
N ALA A 5 -32.75 44.43 31.08
CA ALA A 5 -33.55 43.21 31.22
C ALA A 5 -34.87 43.29 30.43
N GLN A 6 -35.44 44.49 30.26
CA GLN A 6 -36.62 44.70 29.42
C GLN A 6 -36.30 44.54 27.93
N VAL A 7 -35.18 45.08 27.45
CA VAL A 7 -34.75 44.94 26.06
C VAL A 7 -34.41 43.49 25.74
N GLU A 8 -33.67 42.80 26.61
CA GLU A 8 -33.36 41.37 26.44
C GLU A 8 -34.63 40.52 26.40
N ALA A 9 -35.61 40.79 27.27
CA ALA A 9 -36.89 40.08 27.24
C ALA A 9 -37.64 40.26 25.91
N LEU A 10 -37.53 41.43 25.28
CA LEU A 10 -38.11 41.67 23.96
C LEU A 10 -37.34 40.93 22.85
N TYR A 11 -36.01 40.93 22.87
CA TYR A 11 -35.21 40.17 21.90
C TYR A 11 -35.46 38.66 22.01
N VAL A 12 -35.53 38.13 23.23
CA VAL A 12 -35.88 36.72 23.47
C VAL A 12 -37.30 36.44 22.95
N ALA A 13 -38.29 37.22 23.38
CA ALA A 13 -39.68 37.00 22.99
C ALA A 13 -39.90 37.06 21.47
N TYR A 14 -39.33 38.06 20.80
CA TYR A 14 -39.51 38.24 19.36
C TYR A 14 -38.63 37.28 18.56
N PHE A 15 -37.36 37.20 18.88
CA PHE A 15 -36.34 36.64 17.99
C PHE A 15 -35.69 35.37 18.53
N ASN A 16 -36.01 34.95 19.75
CA ASN A 16 -35.42 33.78 20.42
C ASN A 16 -33.89 33.86 20.50
N ARG A 17 -33.36 35.07 20.64
CA ARG A 17 -31.93 35.38 20.71
C ARG A 17 -31.69 36.54 21.69
N PRO A 18 -30.48 36.68 22.25
CA PRO A 18 -30.08 37.89 22.95
C PRO A 18 -29.97 39.09 22.00
N ALA A 19 -29.99 40.29 22.57
CA ALA A 19 -29.60 41.49 21.86
C ALA A 19 -28.11 41.41 21.45
N ASP A 20 -27.75 42.06 20.34
CA ASP A 20 -26.34 42.35 20.07
C ASP A 20 -25.90 43.57 20.89
N GLY A 21 -24.60 43.71 21.16
CA GLY A 21 -24.08 44.78 22.00
C GLY A 21 -24.47 46.19 21.54
N ALA A 22 -24.51 46.46 20.23
CA ALA A 22 -24.89 47.76 19.69
C ALA A 22 -26.41 48.01 19.79
N GLY A 23 -27.21 47.00 19.47
CA GLY A 23 -28.66 46.99 19.60
C GLY A 23 -29.11 47.25 21.03
N LEU A 24 -28.53 46.54 22.01
CA LEU A 24 -28.85 46.73 23.42
C LEU A 24 -28.62 48.19 23.88
N ASN A 25 -27.47 48.76 23.50
CA ASN A 25 -27.13 50.14 23.82
C ASN A 25 -28.10 51.14 23.17
N TYR A 26 -28.44 50.92 21.91
CA TYR A 26 -29.40 51.74 21.18
C TYR A 26 -30.78 51.75 21.85
N TRP A 27 -31.33 50.56 22.17
CA TRP A 27 -32.65 50.46 22.77
C TRP A 27 -32.70 50.94 24.21
N ASN A 28 -31.65 50.73 24.99
CA ASN A 28 -31.53 51.31 26.33
C ASN A 28 -31.58 52.85 26.29
N ALA A 29 -30.88 53.47 25.34
CA ALA A 29 -30.92 54.91 25.12
C ALA A 29 -32.31 55.38 24.65
N ALA A 30 -32.94 54.65 23.74
CA ALA A 30 -34.29 54.96 23.25
C ALA A 30 -35.34 54.88 24.37
N LEU A 31 -35.27 53.87 25.24
CA LEU A 31 -36.16 53.72 26.39
C LEU A 31 -35.94 54.83 27.42
N ALA A 32 -34.69 55.17 27.72
CA ALA A 32 -34.38 56.29 28.62
C ALA A 32 -34.96 57.62 28.10
N ALA A 33 -34.86 57.88 26.79
CA ALA A 33 -35.40 59.07 26.16
C ALA A 33 -36.94 59.12 26.13
N ASN A 34 -37.61 57.96 26.13
CA ASN A 34 -39.07 57.84 26.04
C ASN A 34 -39.73 57.44 27.38
N GLY A 35 -39.06 57.69 28.52
CA GLY A 35 -39.62 57.44 29.85
C GLY A 35 -39.94 55.96 30.14
N GLY A 36 -39.24 55.03 29.48
CA GLY A 36 -39.43 53.59 29.65
C GLY A 36 -40.58 52.98 28.84
N ASN A 37 -41.12 53.70 27.85
CA ASN A 37 -42.19 53.18 27.00
C ASN A 37 -41.70 52.06 26.05
N LEU A 38 -41.98 50.80 26.37
CA LEU A 38 -41.59 49.63 25.55
C LEU A 38 -42.29 49.55 24.20
N GLY A 39 -43.43 50.23 24.02
CA GLY A 39 -44.16 50.30 22.75
C GLY A 39 -43.33 50.88 21.60
N VAL A 40 -42.34 51.73 21.90
CA VAL A 40 -41.44 52.29 20.87
C VAL A 40 -40.50 51.22 20.29
N VAL A 41 -40.04 50.27 21.11
CA VAL A 41 -39.20 49.14 20.68
C VAL A 41 -40.04 48.15 19.89
N SER A 42 -41.23 47.83 20.41
CA SER A 42 -42.21 46.96 19.76
C SER A 42 -42.57 47.42 18.35
N SER A 43 -42.85 48.71 18.20
CA SER A 43 -43.22 49.30 16.91
C SER A 43 -42.08 49.16 15.91
N ALA A 44 -40.84 49.44 16.33
CA ALA A 44 -39.68 49.30 15.47
C ALA A 44 -39.41 47.83 15.09
N PHE A 45 -39.46 46.91 16.05
CA PHE A 45 -39.28 45.47 15.81
C PHE A 45 -40.33 44.94 14.83
N SER A 46 -41.60 45.33 14.99
CA SER A 46 -42.68 44.85 14.11
C SER A 46 -42.54 45.23 12.64
N THR A 47 -41.68 46.22 12.33
CA THR A 47 -41.37 46.66 10.97
C THR A 47 -39.99 46.19 10.47
N SER A 48 -39.23 45.47 11.30
CA SER A 48 -37.89 45.00 10.93
C SER A 48 -37.95 43.86 9.91
N SER A 49 -36.91 43.74 9.10
CA SER A 49 -36.76 42.61 8.17
C SER A 49 -36.74 41.26 8.90
N GLU A 50 -36.11 41.21 10.07
CA GLU A 50 -36.04 40.02 10.93
C GLU A 50 -37.44 39.58 11.41
N TYR A 51 -38.29 40.53 11.83
CA TYR A 51 -39.67 40.24 12.22
C TYR A 51 -40.52 39.78 11.05
N LEU A 52 -40.45 40.49 9.93
CA LEU A 52 -41.18 40.12 8.72
C LEU A 52 -40.80 38.74 8.21
N ALA A 53 -39.51 38.36 8.31
CA ALA A 53 -39.06 37.02 7.95
C ALA A 53 -39.56 35.95 8.93
N LYS A 54 -39.49 36.21 10.25
CA LYS A 54 -39.82 35.23 11.29
C LYS A 54 -41.32 34.99 11.45
N TYR A 55 -42.14 36.04 11.32
CA TYR A 55 -43.59 35.98 11.56
C TYR A 55 -44.42 36.05 10.28
N ALA A 56 -43.80 35.94 9.10
CA ALA A 56 -44.50 35.90 7.82
C ALA A 56 -45.65 34.88 7.85
N ASN A 57 -46.85 35.34 7.48
CA ASN A 57 -48.06 34.50 7.37
C ASN A 57 -48.53 33.82 8.67
N MET A 58 -48.03 34.24 9.84
CA MET A 58 -48.54 33.75 11.12
C MET A 58 -49.80 34.51 11.57
N SER A 59 -50.78 33.77 12.09
CA SER A 59 -51.94 34.32 12.79
C SER A 59 -51.54 34.88 14.16
N ALA A 60 -52.38 35.76 14.74
CA ALA A 60 -52.16 36.29 16.09
C ALA A 60 -52.00 35.18 17.15
N ALA A 61 -52.69 34.05 17.01
CA ALA A 61 -52.52 32.89 17.89
C ALA A 61 -51.14 32.23 17.71
N GLN A 62 -50.65 32.06 16.48
CA GLN A 62 -49.31 31.51 16.24
C GLN A 62 -48.21 32.43 16.76
N VAL A 63 -48.38 33.75 16.65
CA VAL A 63 -47.45 34.74 17.22
C VAL A 63 -47.40 34.63 18.73
N VAL A 64 -48.56 34.65 19.42
CA VAL A 64 -48.63 34.50 20.88
C VAL A 64 -48.02 33.19 21.34
N ASN A 65 -48.32 32.09 20.67
CA ASN A 65 -47.75 30.79 21.04
C ASN A 65 -46.22 30.74 20.86
N THR A 66 -45.69 31.43 19.86
CA THR A 66 -44.23 31.57 19.65
C THR A 66 -43.58 32.38 20.77
N VAL A 67 -44.23 33.43 21.25
CA VAL A 67 -43.75 34.23 22.40
C VAL A 67 -43.67 33.36 23.65
N TYR A 68 -44.69 32.54 23.94
CA TYR A 68 -44.67 31.60 25.06
C TYR A 68 -43.54 30.56 24.93
N LEU A 69 -43.34 30.01 23.74
CA LEU A 69 -42.25 29.06 23.49
C LEU A 69 -40.87 29.70 23.72
N ASN A 70 -40.66 30.94 23.27
CA ASN A 70 -39.37 31.62 23.43
C ASN A 70 -39.12 32.02 24.89
N LEU A 71 -40.15 32.43 25.64
CA LEU A 71 -40.00 32.90 27.03
C LEU A 71 -39.97 31.77 28.05
N PHE A 72 -40.77 30.72 27.86
CA PHE A 72 -41.00 29.68 28.87
C PHE A 72 -40.65 28.27 28.40
N GLY A 73 -40.38 28.06 27.09
CA GLY A 73 -40.07 26.74 26.54
C GLY A 73 -41.29 25.84 26.31
N HIS A 74 -42.51 26.34 26.49
CA HIS A 74 -43.75 25.62 26.17
C HIS A 74 -44.80 26.56 25.56
N GLY A 75 -45.83 25.99 24.92
CA GLY A 75 -46.91 26.76 24.33
C GLY A 75 -47.84 27.38 25.38
N ALA A 76 -48.62 28.38 24.95
CA ALA A 76 -49.66 28.99 25.77
C ALA A 76 -50.79 27.99 26.06
N ASP A 77 -51.41 28.09 27.24
CA ASP A 77 -52.63 27.35 27.52
C ASP A 77 -53.79 27.83 26.63
N PRO A 78 -54.81 27.01 26.34
CA PRO A 78 -55.88 27.40 25.42
C PRO A 78 -56.62 28.69 25.79
N ALA A 79 -56.78 29.00 27.08
CA ALA A 79 -57.50 30.19 27.54
C ALA A 79 -56.61 31.44 27.42
N GLY A 80 -55.34 31.35 27.86
CA GLY A 80 -54.34 32.39 27.67
C GLY A 80 -54.10 32.71 26.20
N LEU A 81 -53.93 31.67 25.37
CA LEU A 81 -53.75 31.81 23.92
C LEU A 81 -54.89 32.60 23.28
N SER A 82 -56.14 32.25 23.60
CA SER A 82 -57.32 32.94 23.07
C SER A 82 -57.41 34.38 23.55
N TYR A 83 -57.08 34.66 24.80
CA TYR A 83 -57.14 36.01 25.36
C TYR A 83 -56.11 36.94 24.68
N TRP A 84 -54.84 36.53 24.67
CA TRP A 84 -53.76 37.32 24.10
C TRP A 84 -53.87 37.46 22.58
N SER A 85 -54.28 36.40 21.86
CA SER A 85 -54.42 36.48 20.40
C SER A 85 -55.52 37.45 19.97
N ASN A 86 -56.59 37.59 20.76
CA ASN A 86 -57.67 38.55 20.47
C ASN A 86 -57.19 39.99 20.65
N LEU A 87 -56.46 40.27 21.72
CA LEU A 87 -55.90 41.61 22.00
C LEU A 87 -54.80 42.00 21.00
N LEU A 88 -54.00 41.04 20.54
CA LEU A 88 -53.02 41.25 19.48
C LEU A 88 -53.71 41.46 18.12
N GLY A 89 -54.68 40.61 17.78
CA GLY A 89 -55.35 40.62 16.48
C GLY A 89 -56.22 41.85 16.23
N ASN A 90 -56.72 42.50 17.29
CA ASN A 90 -57.50 43.75 17.19
C ASN A 90 -56.65 45.01 17.41
N GLY A 91 -55.33 44.87 17.64
CA GLY A 91 -54.40 45.97 17.85
C GLY A 91 -54.53 46.69 19.20
N SER A 92 -55.25 46.12 20.18
CA SER A 92 -55.38 46.71 21.51
C SER A 92 -54.08 46.64 22.32
N LEU A 93 -53.26 45.62 22.07
CA LEU A 93 -51.94 45.45 22.66
C LEU A 93 -50.90 45.09 21.58
N HIS A 94 -49.68 45.55 21.78
CA HIS A 94 -48.53 45.10 20.99
C HIS A 94 -47.86 43.89 21.67
N ILE A 95 -47.00 43.18 20.94
CA ILE A 95 -46.29 42.02 21.50
C ILE A 95 -45.46 42.41 22.74
N ALA A 96 -44.86 43.60 22.81
CA ALA A 96 -44.16 44.05 24.03
C ALA A 96 -45.06 44.21 25.26
N ASP A 97 -46.30 44.66 25.05
CA ASP A 97 -47.29 44.78 26.14
C ASP A 97 -47.67 43.37 26.64
N ILE A 98 -47.87 42.44 25.70
CA ILE A 98 -48.14 41.03 26.00
C ILE A 98 -46.95 40.39 26.74
N VAL A 99 -45.72 40.59 26.29
CA VAL A 99 -44.51 40.09 26.95
C VAL A 99 -44.41 40.63 28.38
N THR A 100 -44.73 41.91 28.59
CA THR A 100 -44.68 42.53 29.91
C THR A 100 -45.72 41.91 30.85
N ASP A 101 -46.97 41.78 30.40
CA ASP A 101 -48.05 41.25 31.22
C ASP A 101 -47.91 39.74 31.46
N VAL A 102 -47.49 38.99 30.44
CA VAL A 102 -47.23 37.54 30.51
C VAL A 102 -46.04 37.24 31.42
N ALA A 103 -44.94 37.99 31.31
CA ALA A 103 -43.80 37.86 32.23
C ALA A 103 -44.16 38.29 33.66
N GLY A 104 -44.96 39.36 33.81
CA GLY A 104 -45.43 39.82 35.12
C GLY A 104 -46.39 38.86 35.83
N GLY A 105 -47.12 38.05 35.04
CA GLY A 105 -48.00 36.99 35.54
C GLY A 105 -47.34 35.63 35.71
N ALA A 106 -46.07 35.46 35.32
CA ALA A 106 -45.37 34.18 35.39
C ALA A 106 -45.22 33.68 36.84
N GLN A 107 -45.46 32.40 37.06
CA GLN A 107 -45.38 31.75 38.37
C GLN A 107 -44.73 30.36 38.25
N GLY A 108 -44.23 29.82 39.35
CA GLY A 108 -43.68 28.45 39.37
C GLY A 108 -42.56 28.25 38.34
N SER A 109 -42.68 27.21 37.52
CA SER A 109 -41.73 26.86 36.45
C SER A 109 -41.55 27.97 35.42
N ASP A 110 -42.61 28.73 35.12
CA ASP A 110 -42.60 29.73 34.06
C ASP A 110 -41.80 30.97 34.50
N LEU A 111 -41.92 31.33 35.79
CA LEU A 111 -41.10 32.39 36.39
C LEU A 111 -39.63 32.01 36.39
N THR A 112 -39.31 30.74 36.69
CA THR A 112 -37.94 30.23 36.64
C THR A 112 -37.40 30.22 35.20
N ALA A 113 -38.17 29.72 34.22
CA ALA A 113 -37.77 29.68 32.82
C ALA A 113 -37.51 31.09 32.28
N TYR A 114 -38.40 32.04 32.55
CA TYR A 114 -38.23 33.44 32.17
C TYR A 114 -36.98 34.05 32.78
N GLN A 115 -36.79 33.93 34.10
CA GLN A 115 -35.60 34.48 34.76
C GLN A 115 -34.29 33.90 34.20
N ASN A 116 -34.28 32.61 33.89
CA ASN A 116 -33.14 31.94 33.28
C ASN A 116 -32.85 32.46 31.87
N GLN A 117 -33.88 32.62 31.03
CA GLN A 117 -33.74 33.16 29.68
C GLN A 117 -33.17 34.59 29.70
N ILE A 118 -33.71 35.46 30.57
CA ILE A 118 -33.25 36.86 30.62
C ILE A 118 -31.84 36.98 31.22
N THR A 119 -31.53 36.16 32.23
CA THR A 119 -30.18 36.12 32.82
C THR A 119 -29.16 35.61 31.80
N ALA A 120 -29.50 34.58 31.03
CA ALA A 120 -28.67 34.07 29.96
C ALA A 120 -28.46 35.13 28.86
N ALA A 121 -29.54 35.72 28.36
CA ALA A 121 -29.45 36.74 27.32
C ALA A 121 -28.59 37.93 27.76
N SER A 122 -28.81 38.43 28.98
CA SER A 122 -28.02 39.53 29.54
C SER A 122 -26.54 39.17 29.70
N ALA A 123 -26.22 37.93 30.09
CA ALA A 123 -24.85 37.46 30.23
C ALA A 123 -24.16 37.38 28.86
N PHE A 124 -24.87 36.90 27.83
CA PHE A 124 -24.36 36.84 26.46
C PHE A 124 -24.00 38.24 25.94
N THR A 125 -24.93 39.19 26.03
CA THR A 125 -24.70 40.53 25.52
C THR A 125 -23.60 41.27 26.27
N ALA A 126 -23.46 41.03 27.58
CA ALA A 126 -22.35 41.60 28.35
C ALA A 126 -20.98 41.04 27.91
N ALA A 127 -20.91 39.74 27.63
CA ALA A 127 -19.69 39.10 27.13
C ALA A 127 -19.35 39.57 25.71
N ASP A 128 -20.36 39.71 24.85
CA ASP A 128 -20.24 40.29 23.51
C ASP A 128 -19.69 41.72 23.55
N GLN A 129 -20.24 42.59 24.41
CA GLN A 129 -19.75 43.96 24.57
C GLN A 129 -18.34 44.04 25.16
N ALA A 130 -17.98 43.13 26.07
CA ALA A 130 -16.60 43.04 26.59
C ALA A 130 -15.63 42.63 25.49
N LEU A 131 -15.99 41.63 24.68
CA LEU A 131 -15.22 41.20 23.52
C LEU A 131 -15.08 42.33 22.49
N ALA A 132 -16.15 43.07 22.20
CA ALA A 132 -16.13 44.20 21.29
C ALA A 132 -15.25 45.35 21.81
N GLN A 133 -15.21 45.59 23.13
CA GLN A 133 -14.30 46.57 23.73
C GLN A 133 -12.84 46.13 23.63
N ASP A 134 -12.55 44.87 23.92
CA ASP A 134 -11.21 44.27 23.78
C ASP A 134 -10.74 44.31 22.31
N LEU A 135 -11.63 43.96 21.35
CA LEU A 135 -11.35 44.08 19.92
C LEU A 135 -11.20 45.53 19.46
N SER A 136 -11.95 46.48 20.01
CA SER A 136 -11.82 47.90 19.66
C SER A 136 -10.49 48.50 20.15
N ALA A 137 -9.97 48.01 21.27
CA ALA A 137 -8.63 48.36 21.75
C ALA A 137 -7.53 47.82 20.82
N ILE A 138 -7.78 46.69 20.15
CA ILE A 138 -6.90 46.06 19.15
C ILE A 138 -7.07 46.70 17.75
N ALA A 139 -8.28 47.15 17.39
CA ALA A 139 -8.67 47.58 16.04
C ALA A 139 -8.11 48.94 15.59
N THR A 140 -7.44 49.70 16.47
CA THR A 140 -6.74 50.94 16.06
C THR A 140 -5.59 50.70 15.07
N THR A 141 -5.25 49.44 14.77
CA THR A 141 -4.16 49.08 13.83
C THR A 141 -4.61 48.30 12.58
N ALA A 142 -5.84 47.76 12.48
CA ALA A 142 -6.17 46.75 11.44
C ALA A 142 -7.46 46.94 10.60
N GLY A 143 -8.28 47.97 10.82
CA GLY A 143 -9.25 48.44 9.80
C GLY A 143 -10.37 47.48 9.32
N ASN A 144 -10.79 46.47 10.09
CA ASN A 144 -11.91 45.59 9.71
C ASN A 144 -12.99 45.54 10.80
N SER A 145 -14.24 45.80 10.41
CA SER A 145 -15.43 45.76 11.28
C SER A 145 -16.56 45.00 10.57
N SER A 146 -16.75 43.72 10.89
CA SER A 146 -17.92 42.93 10.47
C SER A 146 -18.08 41.68 11.35
N GLN A 147 -18.98 41.75 12.33
CA GLN A 147 -19.22 40.72 13.35
C GLN A 147 -20.66 40.12 13.27
N SER A 148 -21.53 40.64 12.41
CA SER A 148 -22.98 40.61 12.67
C SER A 148 -23.79 39.36 12.26
N ALA A 149 -23.26 38.40 11.48
CA ALA A 149 -24.06 37.26 11.00
C ALA A 149 -23.95 36.00 11.87
N ASN A 150 -22.77 35.69 12.41
CA ASN A 150 -22.54 34.49 13.23
C ASN A 150 -23.07 34.67 14.66
N GLU A 151 -23.06 35.89 15.21
CA GLU A 151 -23.55 36.22 16.55
C GLU A 151 -25.04 35.85 16.76
N ILE A 152 -25.86 35.97 15.71
CA ILE A 152 -27.30 35.70 15.75
C ILE A 152 -27.59 34.21 15.96
N LEU A 153 -26.99 33.35 15.13
CA LEU A 153 -27.21 31.89 15.17
C LEU A 153 -26.66 31.29 16.47
N VAL A 154 -25.58 31.88 16.96
CA VAL A 154 -24.88 31.47 18.17
C VAL A 154 -25.65 31.86 19.44
N GLY A 155 -26.17 33.09 19.51
CA GLY A 155 -27.04 33.52 20.61
C GLY A 155 -28.30 32.65 20.73
N GLN A 156 -28.86 32.19 19.61
CA GLN A 156 -30.01 31.28 19.59
C GLN A 156 -29.68 29.89 20.17
N GLN A 157 -28.51 29.32 19.84
CA GLN A 157 -28.07 28.04 20.39
C GLN A 157 -27.80 28.12 21.90
N TYR A 158 -27.22 29.23 22.36
CA TYR A 158 -27.00 29.45 23.79
C TYR A 158 -28.33 29.49 24.57
N LEU A 159 -29.34 30.24 24.10
CA LEU A 159 -30.65 30.25 24.75
C LEU A 159 -31.37 28.90 24.71
N ALA A 160 -31.22 28.13 23.62
CA ALA A 160 -31.78 26.78 23.53
C ALA A 160 -31.16 25.82 24.56
N SER A 161 -29.87 25.96 24.88
CA SER A 161 -29.19 25.18 25.92
C SER A 161 -29.70 25.47 27.35
N VAL A 162 -30.21 26.69 27.57
CA VAL A 162 -30.79 27.11 28.86
C VAL A 162 -32.21 26.59 29.03
N VAL A 163 -32.96 26.39 27.94
CA VAL A 163 -34.29 25.73 27.96
C VAL A 163 -34.18 24.26 28.40
N SER A 164 -33.17 23.54 27.89
CA SER A 164 -33.01 22.10 28.15
C SER A 164 -32.39 21.79 29.52
N ASN A 165 -31.75 22.77 30.18
CA ASN A 165 -31.23 22.64 31.54
C ASN A 165 -31.40 23.95 32.36
N PRO A 166 -32.50 24.12 33.11
CA PRO A 166 -32.83 25.34 33.85
C PRO A 166 -31.86 25.69 35.00
N GLY A 167 -30.93 24.82 35.37
CA GLY A 167 -29.84 25.14 36.31
C GLY A 167 -28.55 25.63 35.61
N GLY A 168 -28.57 25.75 34.28
CA GLY A 168 -27.41 25.73 33.40
C GLY A 168 -27.01 27.05 32.76
N ALA A 169 -27.42 28.22 33.30
CA ALA A 169 -26.76 29.48 32.98
C ALA A 169 -25.35 29.52 33.64
N SER A 170 -24.53 28.51 33.34
CA SER A 170 -23.14 28.50 33.77
C SER A 170 -22.34 29.35 32.80
N GLY A 171 -21.42 30.16 33.33
CA GLY A 171 -20.47 30.90 32.49
C GLY A 171 -19.73 30.00 31.50
N ALA A 172 -19.63 28.69 31.76
CA ALA A 172 -19.01 27.70 30.88
C ALA A 172 -19.72 27.53 29.52
N ALA A 173 -21.06 27.51 29.47
CA ALA A 173 -21.78 27.39 28.20
C ALA A 173 -21.66 28.65 27.33
N LEU A 174 -21.60 29.82 27.97
CA LEU A 174 -21.36 31.10 27.33
C LEU A 174 -19.92 31.21 26.80
N GLN A 175 -18.97 30.70 27.57
CA GLN A 175 -17.55 30.68 27.23
C GLN A 175 -17.23 29.76 26.06
N THR A 176 -17.77 28.53 26.03
CA THR A 176 -17.65 27.60 24.90
C THR A 176 -18.05 28.29 23.59
N VAL A 177 -19.13 29.05 23.66
CA VAL A 177 -19.69 29.75 22.52
C VAL A 177 -18.83 30.96 22.07
N LEU A 178 -18.29 31.76 22.99
CA LEU A 178 -17.43 32.89 22.64
C LEU A 178 -16.03 32.49 22.15
N ALA A 179 -15.44 31.39 22.65
CA ALA A 179 -14.13 30.92 22.18
C ALA A 179 -14.18 30.33 20.77
N THR A 180 -15.26 29.63 20.42
CA THR A 180 -15.52 29.20 19.04
C THR A 180 -15.62 30.41 18.10
N ASN A 181 -16.19 31.53 18.55
CA ASN A 181 -16.27 32.77 17.76
C ASN A 181 -14.92 33.46 17.57
N LEU A 182 -14.03 33.47 18.58
CA LEU A 182 -12.71 34.11 18.48
C LEU A 182 -11.77 33.35 17.54
N ALA A 183 -11.81 32.01 17.57
CA ALA A 183 -11.05 31.16 16.67
C ALA A 183 -11.51 31.33 15.21
N ASN A 184 -12.82 31.40 14.97
CA ASN A 184 -13.39 31.46 13.62
C ASN A 184 -13.32 32.86 12.96
N ALA A 185 -13.10 33.93 13.74
CA ALA A 185 -13.15 35.32 13.25
C ALA A 185 -11.77 35.93 12.91
N LEU A 186 -10.66 35.27 13.26
CA LEU A 186 -9.31 35.85 13.19
C LEU A 186 -8.40 35.08 12.20
N ASN A 187 -7.59 35.80 11.41
CA ASN A 187 -6.50 35.19 10.65
C ASN A 187 -5.36 34.75 11.60
N PRO A 188 -4.41 33.88 11.18
CA PRO A 188 -3.39 33.30 12.07
C PRO A 188 -2.57 34.36 12.82
N THR A 189 -2.22 35.47 12.15
CA THR A 189 -1.47 36.59 12.74
C THR A 189 -2.27 37.35 13.79
N THR A 190 -3.58 37.51 13.60
CA THR A 190 -4.48 38.16 14.57
C THR A 190 -4.88 37.23 15.72
N LEU A 191 -4.98 35.92 15.50
CA LEU A 191 -5.15 34.91 16.56
C LEU A 191 -3.90 34.87 17.46
N GLN A 192 -2.71 34.85 16.85
CA GLN A 192 -1.43 34.92 17.56
C GLN A 192 -1.32 36.18 18.42
N ALA A 193 -1.69 37.34 17.87
CA ALA A 193 -1.68 38.62 18.57
C ALA A 193 -2.73 38.70 19.69
N ALA A 194 -3.93 38.15 19.48
CA ALA A 194 -5.01 38.11 20.46
C ALA A 194 -4.66 37.23 21.67
N VAL A 195 -4.10 36.04 21.43
CA VAL A 195 -3.66 35.12 22.50
C VAL A 195 -2.50 35.72 23.31
N THR A 196 -1.52 36.34 22.64
CA THR A 196 -0.41 37.04 23.29
C THR A 196 -0.89 38.20 24.18
N ALA A 197 -1.98 38.88 23.81
CA ALA A 197 -2.58 39.95 24.60
C ALA A 197 -3.39 39.43 25.81
N TYR A 198 -3.81 38.15 25.80
CA TYR A 198 -4.74 37.55 26.77
C TYR A 198 -4.08 36.61 27.81
N GLU A 199 -2.75 36.51 27.84
CA GLU A 199 -1.90 35.66 28.72
C GLU A 199 -2.06 35.91 30.25
N GLY A 200 -3.14 36.55 30.71
CA GLY A 200 -3.35 36.98 32.08
C GLY A 200 -4.50 36.37 32.89
N SER A 201 -5.55 35.72 32.33
CA SER A 201 -6.66 35.30 33.24
C SER A 201 -7.72 34.29 32.84
N TYR A 202 -7.88 33.76 31.62
CA TYR A 202 -9.10 32.97 31.35
C TYR A 202 -8.90 31.84 30.34
N ILE A 203 -8.52 30.67 30.85
CA ILE A 203 -8.67 29.39 30.14
C ILE A 203 -10.10 28.90 30.36
N ILE A 204 -10.77 28.45 29.30
CA ILE A 204 -12.05 27.74 29.40
C ILE A 204 -11.73 26.27 29.67
N PRO A 205 -12.06 25.73 30.85
CA PRO A 205 -11.83 24.32 31.13
C PRO A 205 -12.60 23.44 30.14
N GLY A 206 -11.90 22.58 29.39
CA GLY A 206 -12.49 21.56 28.51
C GLY A 206 -12.31 21.75 27.01
N HIS A 207 -11.80 22.89 26.54
CA HIS A 207 -11.46 23.09 25.12
C HIS A 207 -9.94 23.02 24.93
N THR A 208 -9.45 21.87 24.49
CA THR A 208 -8.00 21.62 24.35
C THR A 208 -7.56 21.34 22.91
N THR A 209 -8.47 21.36 21.93
CA THR A 209 -8.15 21.18 20.51
C THR A 209 -8.18 22.51 19.77
N LEU A 210 -7.13 22.80 18.99
CA LEU A 210 -7.09 23.92 18.06
C LEU A 210 -7.73 23.48 16.73
N THR A 211 -8.92 23.97 16.44
CA THR A 211 -9.58 23.73 15.14
C THR A 211 -9.23 24.83 14.14
N VAL A 212 -8.81 24.44 12.93
CA VAL A 212 -8.54 25.33 11.80
C VAL A 212 -9.55 25.05 10.69
N ASP A 213 -10.37 26.04 10.32
CA ASP A 213 -11.48 25.96 9.36
C ASP A 213 -11.24 26.94 8.19
N PRO A 214 -11.64 26.65 6.93
CA PRO A 214 -11.46 27.54 5.79
C PRO A 214 -12.03 28.96 5.96
N PRO A 215 -11.40 29.95 5.29
CA PRO A 215 -10.30 29.81 4.33
C PRO A 215 -8.89 29.93 4.93
N MET A 216 -8.70 29.60 6.22
CA MET A 216 -7.46 29.92 6.94
C MET A 216 -6.21 29.22 6.39
N SER A 217 -5.26 30.00 5.87
CA SER A 217 -3.91 29.57 5.47
C SER A 217 -2.87 30.34 6.28
N GLY A 218 -1.70 29.73 6.54
CA GLY A 218 -0.58 30.41 7.22
C GLY A 218 0.12 29.55 8.27
N THR A 219 0.96 30.20 9.08
CA THR A 219 1.77 29.57 10.14
C THR A 219 1.19 29.88 11.52
N TYR A 220 1.07 28.87 12.36
CA TYR A 220 0.60 28.91 13.74
C TYR A 220 1.74 28.53 14.68
N ASP A 221 2.17 29.46 15.55
CA ASP A 221 3.21 29.18 16.54
C ASP A 221 2.58 28.61 17.81
N MET A 222 2.74 27.30 18.00
CA MET A 222 2.19 26.53 19.11
C MET A 222 2.89 26.78 20.46
N SER A 223 4.04 27.48 20.48
CA SER A 223 4.66 27.91 21.74
C SER A 223 3.87 29.02 22.43
N ILE A 224 3.13 29.80 21.64
CA ILE A 224 2.24 30.87 22.10
C ILE A 224 0.79 30.36 22.15
N LEU A 225 0.41 29.38 21.32
CA LEU A 225 -0.87 28.66 21.41
C LEU A 225 -0.78 27.42 22.33
N ASN A 226 0.04 27.48 23.37
CA ASN A 226 0.45 26.34 24.22
C ASN A 226 -0.66 25.73 25.10
N GLN A 227 -1.84 26.34 25.09
CA GLN A 227 -3.03 25.89 25.81
C GLN A 227 -3.83 24.80 25.06
N PHE A 228 -3.51 24.55 23.79
CA PHE A 228 -4.07 23.44 23.02
C PHE A 228 -3.12 22.23 23.06
N ASN A 229 -3.69 21.05 23.27
CA ASN A 229 -2.99 19.77 23.30
C ASN A 229 -3.37 18.84 22.13
N ALA A 230 -4.16 19.32 21.19
CA ALA A 230 -4.49 18.66 19.92
C ALA A 230 -4.74 19.71 18.83
N ILE A 231 -4.56 19.30 17.58
CA ILE A 231 -4.80 20.11 16.39
C ILE A 231 -5.81 19.38 15.51
N ASP A 232 -6.80 20.11 15.00
CA ASP A 232 -7.83 19.59 14.10
C ASP A 232 -7.97 20.49 12.88
N LEU A 233 -7.67 19.95 11.71
CA LEU A 233 -7.77 20.65 10.44
C LEU A 233 -9.05 20.20 9.75
N ALA A 234 -10.08 21.04 9.83
CA ALA A 234 -11.38 20.79 9.22
C ALA A 234 -11.33 20.95 7.69
N ALA A 235 -12.37 20.46 7.01
CA ALA A 235 -12.53 20.52 5.55
C ALA A 235 -12.21 21.92 4.99
N THR A 236 -11.03 22.11 4.38
CA THR A 236 -10.53 23.43 3.97
C THR A 236 -10.27 23.60 2.47
N THR A 237 -10.32 24.86 2.03
CA THR A 237 -9.83 25.35 0.74
C THR A 237 -8.46 26.02 0.86
N ALA A 238 -7.81 25.93 2.04
CA ALA A 238 -6.50 26.51 2.29
C ALA A 238 -5.43 25.86 1.39
N THR A 239 -4.49 26.66 0.89
CA THR A 239 -3.39 26.14 0.05
C THR A 239 -2.24 25.59 0.88
N SER A 240 -2.00 26.17 2.07
CA SER A 240 -0.91 25.74 2.97
C SER A 240 -1.18 26.12 4.42
N VAL A 241 -0.98 25.18 5.35
CA VAL A 241 -1.10 25.36 6.80
C VAL A 241 0.16 24.81 7.48
N SER A 242 0.76 25.57 8.38
CA SER A 242 1.96 25.17 9.10
C SER A 242 1.78 25.37 10.60
N PHE A 243 2.02 24.34 11.39
CA PHE A 243 2.07 24.40 12.85
C PHE A 243 3.53 24.28 13.27
N THR A 244 4.07 25.32 13.90
CA THR A 244 5.46 25.36 14.35
C THR A 244 5.54 25.32 15.87
N LYS A 245 6.66 24.81 16.38
CA LYS A 245 6.89 24.63 17.81
C LYS A 245 5.79 23.84 18.52
N VAL A 246 5.28 22.80 17.85
CA VAL A 246 4.28 21.91 18.42
C VAL A 246 4.91 21.09 19.55
N VAL A 247 4.20 20.89 20.66
CA VAL A 247 4.67 19.97 21.70
C VAL A 247 4.69 18.55 21.10
N PRO A 248 5.81 17.79 21.18
CA PRO A 248 5.87 16.41 20.68
C PRO A 248 4.70 15.55 21.18
N GLY A 249 4.15 14.70 20.32
CA GLY A 249 2.99 13.86 20.64
C GLY A 249 1.62 14.55 20.56
N THR A 250 1.55 15.86 20.29
CA THR A 250 0.28 16.55 20.04
C THR A 250 -0.45 15.90 18.86
N PRO A 251 -1.67 15.36 19.04
CA PRO A 251 -2.40 14.72 17.95
C PRO A 251 -2.79 15.72 16.86
N LEU A 252 -2.76 15.26 15.61
CA LEU A 252 -3.19 15.99 14.43
C LEU A 252 -4.36 15.24 13.78
N SER A 253 -5.51 15.88 13.68
CA SER A 253 -6.66 15.41 12.89
C SER A 253 -6.71 16.19 11.58
N ILE A 254 -6.93 15.50 10.46
CA ILE A 254 -7.08 16.10 9.13
C ILE A 254 -8.34 15.53 8.48
N ASP A 255 -9.33 16.39 8.26
CA ASP A 255 -10.55 16.01 7.54
C ASP A 255 -10.29 15.92 6.04
N THR A 256 -10.51 14.75 5.43
CA THR A 256 -10.01 14.44 4.08
C THR A 256 -10.91 14.88 2.92
N THR A 257 -11.94 15.71 3.17
CA THR A 257 -12.67 16.40 2.08
C THR A 257 -11.93 17.63 1.54
N MET A 258 -10.64 17.76 1.86
CA MET A 258 -9.77 18.86 1.46
C MET A 258 -9.32 18.76 0.00
N SER A 259 -9.30 19.91 -0.68
CA SER A 259 -8.69 20.07 -2.00
C SER A 259 -7.39 20.86 -1.86
N ALA A 260 -6.26 20.20 -2.12
CA ALA A 260 -4.96 20.83 -2.40
C ALA A 260 -4.30 21.66 -1.26
N THR A 261 -4.22 21.11 -0.05
CA THR A 261 -3.49 21.73 1.07
C THR A 261 -2.16 21.05 1.34
N SER A 262 -1.08 21.82 1.50
CA SER A 262 0.17 21.37 2.13
C SER A 262 0.14 21.63 3.64
N VAL A 263 0.37 20.60 4.44
CA VAL A 263 0.38 20.66 5.91
C VAL A 263 1.80 20.45 6.41
N VAL A 264 2.28 21.35 7.26
CA VAL A 264 3.56 21.21 7.98
C VAL A 264 3.28 21.07 9.47
N TYR A 265 3.79 20.03 10.10
CA TYR A 265 3.77 19.82 11.55
C TYR A 265 5.21 19.79 12.04
N GLN A 266 5.62 20.84 12.75
CA GLN A 266 6.99 21.00 13.26
C GLN A 266 7.02 20.99 14.79
N THR A 267 7.66 19.99 15.41
CA THR A 267 7.80 19.93 16.86
C THR A 267 8.73 21.02 17.40
N ALA A 268 8.58 21.38 18.68
CA ALA A 268 9.31 22.45 19.34
C ALA A 268 10.73 22.10 19.72
N ASP A 269 11.03 20.82 19.85
CA ASP A 269 12.34 20.34 20.25
C ASP A 269 13.20 19.97 19.03
N SER A 270 14.37 19.40 19.31
CA SER A 270 15.36 18.97 18.32
C SER A 270 15.52 17.46 18.34
N ASN A 271 14.50 16.75 18.80
CA ASN A 271 14.53 15.33 19.15
C ASN A 271 13.57 14.52 18.26
N GLY A 272 13.39 14.94 17.01
CA GLY A 272 12.47 14.31 16.06
C GLY A 272 12.65 12.79 15.93
N SER A 273 13.89 12.29 16.03
CA SER A 273 14.22 10.87 16.00
C SER A 273 13.72 10.02 17.18
N THR A 274 13.12 10.66 18.19
CA THR A 274 12.42 10.00 19.31
C THR A 274 10.95 10.41 19.43
N ASP A 275 10.52 11.37 18.63
CA ASP A 275 9.18 11.92 18.67
C ASP A 275 8.17 11.00 18.02
N SER A 276 6.91 11.23 18.37
CA SER A 276 5.78 10.60 17.70
C SER A 276 4.67 11.60 17.41
N VAL A 277 3.86 11.31 16.40
CA VAL A 277 2.62 12.03 16.10
C VAL A 277 1.47 11.05 15.90
N ASN A 278 0.33 11.36 16.51
CA ASN A 278 -0.92 10.63 16.28
C ASN A 278 -1.72 11.37 15.20
N LEU A 279 -1.81 10.78 14.02
CA LEU A 279 -2.51 11.31 12.85
C LEU A 279 -3.87 10.63 12.69
N THR A 280 -4.95 11.38 12.79
CA THR A 280 -6.31 10.91 12.47
C THR A 280 -6.71 11.45 11.11
N LEU A 281 -7.07 10.56 10.19
CA LEU A 281 -7.56 10.94 8.86
C LEU A 281 -9.08 10.78 8.82
N GLY A 282 -9.79 11.83 8.40
CA GLY A 282 -11.24 11.83 8.21
C GLY A 282 -11.71 10.93 7.06
N THR A 283 -13.00 10.98 6.71
CA THR A 283 -13.55 10.17 5.60
C THR A 283 -13.20 10.78 4.25
N SER A 284 -12.51 10.05 3.38
CA SER A 284 -12.26 10.52 2.01
C SER A 284 -13.50 10.28 1.15
N THR A 285 -13.70 11.03 0.07
CA THR A 285 -14.72 10.72 -0.95
C THR A 285 -14.12 10.60 -2.36
N GLY A 286 -12.79 10.51 -2.45
CA GLY A 286 -12.06 10.45 -3.70
C GLY A 286 -11.65 9.02 -4.04
N ALA A 287 -12.12 8.51 -5.18
CA ALA A 287 -11.51 7.38 -5.85
C ALA A 287 -10.49 7.93 -6.86
N LEU A 288 -9.23 7.49 -6.79
CA LEU A 288 -8.33 7.60 -7.94
C LEU A 288 -8.51 6.36 -8.83
N GLY A 289 -8.50 6.57 -10.15
CA GLY A 289 -8.50 5.47 -11.12
C GLY A 289 -7.29 4.56 -10.89
N GLY A 290 -7.54 3.25 -10.83
CA GLY A 290 -6.55 2.25 -10.45
C GLY A 290 -5.23 2.38 -11.21
N TYR A 291 -4.13 2.38 -10.46
CA TYR A 291 -2.79 2.25 -11.01
C TYR A 291 -2.47 0.77 -11.19
N THR A 292 -2.29 0.32 -12.42
CA THR A 292 -1.97 -1.09 -12.72
C THR A 292 -0.56 -1.28 -13.27
N THR A 293 0.24 -0.22 -13.44
CA THR A 293 1.61 -0.29 -13.95
C THR A 293 2.47 0.88 -13.45
N HIS A 294 3.72 0.59 -13.08
CA HIS A 294 4.85 1.48 -12.76
C HIS A 294 4.64 3.02 -12.87
N PRO A 295 4.91 3.82 -11.81
CA PRO A 295 5.30 5.22 -11.93
C PRO A 295 6.61 5.34 -12.75
N PRO A 296 6.74 6.19 -13.78
CA PRO A 296 6.29 7.56 -13.71
C PRO A 296 5.09 7.77 -14.63
N ALA A 297 3.95 7.19 -14.29
CA ALA A 297 2.71 7.86 -14.62
C ALA A 297 2.77 9.23 -13.93
N THR A 298 2.87 10.29 -14.74
CA THR A 298 2.69 11.69 -14.36
C THR A 298 1.66 11.77 -13.25
N TYR A 299 2.03 12.33 -12.10
CA TYR A 299 1.12 12.61 -10.99
C TYR A 299 -0.17 13.20 -11.57
N VAL A 300 -1.25 12.42 -11.59
CA VAL A 300 -2.57 13.00 -11.83
C VAL A 300 -2.87 13.71 -10.53
N ALA A 301 -2.85 15.04 -10.57
CA ALA A 301 -3.17 15.85 -9.39
C ALA A 301 -4.42 15.27 -8.73
N LEU A 302 -4.30 14.91 -7.45
CA LEU A 302 -5.41 14.38 -6.68
C LEU A 302 -6.58 15.35 -6.81
N THR A 303 -7.75 14.84 -7.21
CA THR A 303 -8.98 15.65 -7.15
C THR A 303 -9.41 15.86 -5.69
N LEU A 304 -9.01 14.96 -4.77
CA LEU A 304 -9.28 14.99 -3.33
C LEU A 304 -8.16 14.26 -2.55
N GLY A 305 -7.71 14.79 -1.40
CA GLY A 305 -6.69 14.17 -0.53
C GLY A 305 -5.63 15.15 0.01
N ILE A 306 -4.72 14.67 0.87
CA ILE A 306 -3.61 15.48 1.41
C ILE A 306 -2.52 15.58 0.34
N ASN A 307 -2.25 16.78 -0.17
CA ASN A 307 -1.28 16.97 -1.26
C ASN A 307 0.17 16.86 -0.77
N GLY A 308 0.47 17.43 0.39
CA GLY A 308 1.76 17.27 1.04
C GLY A 308 1.63 17.33 2.55
N LEU A 309 2.21 16.38 3.25
CA LEU A 309 2.36 16.34 4.69
C LEU A 309 3.85 16.31 5.01
N THR A 310 4.37 17.38 5.60
CA THR A 310 5.74 17.45 6.10
C THR A 310 5.71 17.33 7.62
N LEU A 311 6.43 16.35 8.14
CA LEU A 311 6.58 16.10 9.57
C LEU A 311 8.05 16.32 9.93
N GLU A 312 8.31 17.23 10.86
CA GLU A 312 9.66 17.63 11.21
C GLU A 312 9.80 18.13 12.66
N ASP A 313 11.02 18.25 13.14
CA ASP A 313 11.40 18.90 14.40
C ASP A 313 11.89 20.33 14.16
N ALA A 314 12.30 21.04 15.21
CA ALA A 314 12.77 22.41 15.10
C ALA A 314 14.06 22.58 14.26
N ASN A 315 14.82 21.49 14.05
CA ASN A 315 16.00 21.44 13.19
C ASN A 315 15.67 20.91 11.77
N GLN A 316 14.39 20.66 11.47
CA GLN A 316 13.93 20.06 10.22
C GLN A 316 14.40 18.61 10.03
N ASN A 317 14.74 17.92 11.12
CA ASN A 317 14.86 16.48 11.11
C ASN A 317 13.46 15.90 11.30
N GLY A 318 13.08 14.86 10.56
CA GLY A 318 11.73 14.30 10.58
C GLY A 318 11.25 13.77 11.95
N ILE A 319 10.09 13.10 12.01
CA ILE A 319 9.53 12.49 13.22
C ILE A 319 9.62 10.95 13.17
N ALA A 320 10.16 10.33 14.22
CA ALA A 320 10.46 8.91 14.21
C ALA A 320 9.27 7.98 14.07
N THR A 321 8.14 8.32 14.70
CA THR A 321 6.95 7.45 14.73
C THR A 321 5.70 8.19 14.30
N VAL A 322 5.05 7.70 13.25
CA VAL A 322 3.75 8.22 12.79
C VAL A 322 2.68 7.16 13.03
N ASN A 323 1.69 7.49 13.85
CA ASN A 323 0.56 6.61 14.15
C ASN A 323 -0.67 7.10 13.38
N VAL A 324 -1.00 6.43 12.28
CA VAL A 324 -2.15 6.77 11.43
C VAL A 324 -3.38 5.97 11.82
N SER A 325 -4.48 6.66 12.10
CA SER A 325 -5.82 6.08 12.21
C SER A 325 -6.60 6.40 10.93
N SER A 326 -6.85 5.38 10.11
CA SER A 326 -7.55 5.46 8.81
C SER A 326 -8.98 4.91 8.90
N ALA A 327 -9.99 5.76 8.72
CA ALA A 327 -11.40 5.43 8.98
C ALA A 327 -12.25 5.29 7.69
N ALA A 328 -13.14 4.29 7.68
CA ALA A 328 -14.12 3.98 6.62
C ALA A 328 -15.03 5.19 6.25
N PRO A 329 -15.59 5.26 5.02
CA PRO A 329 -15.88 4.14 4.10
C PRO A 329 -14.90 3.92 2.93
N THR A 330 -13.89 4.77 2.74
CA THR A 330 -12.94 4.67 1.61
C THR A 330 -11.51 4.81 2.09
N VAL A 331 -10.57 4.22 1.34
CA VAL A 331 -9.12 4.30 1.60
C VAL A 331 -8.68 5.76 1.78
N ASN A 332 -7.89 6.05 2.82
CA ASN A 332 -7.29 7.37 3.00
C ASN A 332 -6.03 7.51 2.12
N ILE A 333 -5.82 8.71 1.56
CA ILE A 333 -4.76 8.98 0.59
C ILE A 333 -3.88 10.14 1.08
N ILE A 334 -2.56 9.94 1.05
CA ILE A 334 -1.53 10.96 1.21
C ILE A 334 -0.71 11.00 -0.09
N ALA A 335 -0.69 12.15 -0.78
CA ALA A 335 0.05 12.28 -2.04
C ALA A 335 1.57 12.29 -1.82
N SER A 336 2.01 13.05 -0.82
CA SER A 336 3.41 13.16 -0.42
C SER A 336 3.50 13.24 1.10
N LEU A 337 4.21 12.30 1.72
CA LEU A 337 4.63 12.30 3.10
C LEU A 337 6.15 12.50 3.15
N ASN A 338 6.57 13.65 3.66
CA ASN A 338 7.98 14.01 3.76
C ASN A 338 8.40 13.97 5.23
N ASP A 339 9.22 12.99 5.59
CA ASP A 339 9.71 12.80 6.95
C ASP A 339 11.09 12.14 6.90
N SER A 340 12.14 12.93 7.14
CA SER A 340 13.53 12.46 7.01
C SER A 340 14.02 11.56 8.14
N SER A 341 13.21 11.33 9.18
CA SER A 341 13.57 10.49 10.32
C SER A 341 12.52 9.43 10.65
N LEU A 342 11.59 9.15 9.74
CA LEU A 342 10.53 8.16 9.91
C LEU A 342 11.08 6.74 10.04
N SER A 343 11.07 6.21 11.25
CA SER A 343 11.53 4.83 11.53
C SER A 343 10.36 3.84 11.63
N THR A 344 9.18 4.34 11.99
CA THR A 344 7.99 3.52 12.23
C THR A 344 6.73 4.21 11.73
N LEU A 345 6.00 3.54 10.83
CA LEU A 345 4.65 3.89 10.43
C LEU A 345 3.68 2.84 10.98
N ASN A 346 2.87 3.23 11.96
CA ASN A 346 1.78 2.40 12.47
C ASN A 346 0.48 2.79 11.75
N VAL A 347 -0.21 1.84 11.14
CA VAL A 347 -1.49 2.07 10.47
C VAL A 347 -2.57 1.24 11.16
N THR A 348 -3.65 1.90 11.55
CA THR A 348 -4.81 1.30 12.23
C THR A 348 -6.10 1.75 11.57
N GLY A 349 -7.22 1.11 11.92
CA GLY A 349 -8.55 1.47 11.45
C GLY A 349 -9.11 0.48 10.43
N THR A 350 -10.02 0.91 9.56
CA THR A 350 -10.85 0.00 8.73
C THR A 350 -10.73 0.22 7.23
N ALA A 351 -10.09 1.30 6.79
CA ALA A 351 -10.11 1.73 5.39
C ALA A 351 -8.84 1.42 4.59
N GLY A 352 -7.72 1.04 5.22
CA GLY A 352 -6.40 0.98 4.56
C GLY A 352 -5.80 2.38 4.33
N LEU A 353 -4.54 2.45 3.90
CA LEU A 353 -3.83 3.72 3.66
C LEU A 353 -3.05 3.65 2.35
N GLN A 354 -3.16 4.68 1.52
CA GLN A 354 -2.35 4.85 0.32
C GLN A 354 -1.43 6.07 0.48
N ILE A 355 -0.13 5.85 0.26
CA ILE A 355 0.89 6.90 0.23
C ILE A 355 1.52 6.89 -1.16
N TYR A 356 1.36 7.96 -1.93
CA TYR A 356 1.89 8.01 -3.29
C TYR A 356 3.37 8.34 -3.33
N GLY A 357 3.84 9.23 -2.47
CA GLY A 357 5.24 9.55 -2.27
C GLY A 357 5.57 9.54 -0.79
N LEU A 358 6.57 8.76 -0.42
CA LEU A 358 7.17 8.74 0.91
C LEU A 358 8.65 9.01 0.76
N THR A 359 9.18 10.03 1.42
CA THR A 359 10.62 10.29 1.46
C THR A 359 11.10 10.15 2.90
N ASP A 360 12.06 9.26 3.11
CA ASP A 360 12.73 9.00 4.38
C ASP A 360 14.24 8.85 4.16
N ASN A 361 15.03 8.98 5.22
CA ASN A 361 16.49 8.85 5.16
C ASN A 361 17.06 7.89 6.21
N ASN A 362 16.22 7.14 6.93
CA ASN A 362 16.68 6.19 7.94
C ASN A 362 17.28 4.92 7.35
N ALA A 363 18.14 4.30 8.15
CA ALA A 363 18.70 2.98 7.86
C ALA A 363 17.69 1.84 8.04
N SER A 364 16.61 2.07 8.80
CA SER A 364 15.56 1.08 9.02
C SER A 364 14.19 1.73 9.07
N PHE A 365 13.22 1.08 8.43
CA PHE A 365 11.81 1.48 8.41
C PHE A 365 10.94 0.29 8.82
N THR A 366 9.97 0.55 9.67
CA THR A 366 8.99 -0.43 10.13
C THR A 366 7.59 0.00 9.71
N LEU A 367 6.91 -0.82 8.91
CA LEU A 367 5.47 -0.70 8.66
C LEU A 367 4.74 -1.69 9.55
N ASN A 368 3.85 -1.18 10.40
CA ASN A 368 2.96 -2.00 11.22
C ASN A 368 1.51 -1.76 10.79
N ASP A 369 0.97 -2.67 9.99
CA ASP A 369 -0.39 -2.59 9.46
C ASP A 369 -1.37 -3.43 10.29
N ALA A 370 -2.04 -2.76 11.23
CA ALA A 370 -3.08 -3.33 12.06
C ALA A 370 -4.49 -2.93 11.58
N THR A 371 -4.67 -2.66 10.29
CA THR A 371 -6.00 -2.38 9.74
C THR A 371 -6.89 -3.62 9.80
N ALA A 372 -8.19 -3.43 10.03
CA ALA A 372 -9.15 -4.52 9.92
C ALA A 372 -9.38 -4.80 8.43
N ASN A 373 -8.98 -5.99 7.96
CA ASN A 373 -9.12 -6.49 6.58
C ASN A 373 -10.35 -5.87 5.87
N ASN A 374 -10.10 -4.99 4.90
CA ASN A 374 -11.15 -4.48 4.04
C ASN A 374 -11.47 -5.54 2.98
N ALA A 375 -12.16 -6.61 3.39
CA ALA A 375 -12.78 -7.57 2.48
C ALA A 375 -14.00 -6.94 1.76
N SER A 376 -13.83 -5.73 1.19
CA SER A 376 -14.83 -5.13 0.30
C SER A 376 -14.82 -5.89 -1.02
N ALA A 377 -15.61 -6.96 -1.01
CA ALA A 377 -16.28 -7.63 -2.11
C ALA A 377 -15.92 -7.14 -3.54
N GLY A 378 -15.00 -7.87 -4.20
CA GLY A 378 -15.19 -8.21 -5.62
C GLY A 378 -14.42 -7.43 -6.68
N THR A 379 -13.49 -6.52 -6.36
CA THR A 379 -12.69 -5.78 -7.38
C THR A 379 -11.18 -6.04 -7.38
N GLY A 380 -10.66 -6.89 -6.49
CA GLY A 380 -9.32 -7.48 -6.65
C GLY A 380 -8.11 -6.59 -6.33
N LEU A 381 -8.24 -5.42 -5.71
CA LEU A 381 -7.10 -4.61 -5.28
C LEU A 381 -7.36 -3.96 -3.90
N HIS A 382 -6.30 -3.78 -3.12
CA HIS A 382 -6.19 -2.99 -1.87
C HIS A 382 -6.64 -3.68 -0.57
N ASN A 383 -5.91 -4.70 -0.12
CA ASN A 383 -6.19 -5.38 1.16
C ASN A 383 -5.51 -4.75 2.39
N GLY A 384 -4.53 -3.84 2.24
CA GLY A 384 -3.78 -3.19 3.33
C GLY A 384 -3.17 -1.83 2.94
N THR A 385 -2.06 -1.46 3.58
CA THR A 385 -1.30 -0.23 3.31
C THR A 385 -0.47 -0.36 2.04
N GLU A 386 -0.50 0.68 1.21
CA GLU A 386 0.20 0.76 -0.07
C GLU A 386 1.07 2.01 -0.14
N ILE A 387 2.35 1.85 -0.51
CA ILE A 387 3.31 2.94 -0.65
C ILE A 387 3.92 2.89 -2.05
N TYR A 388 3.51 3.79 -2.95
CA TYR A 388 3.82 3.71 -4.39
C TYR A 388 5.17 4.29 -4.83
N ASN A 389 5.76 5.20 -4.06
CA ASN A 389 7.08 5.76 -4.33
C ASN A 389 7.79 6.05 -3.02
N PHE A 390 8.39 5.01 -2.43
CA PHE A 390 9.18 5.14 -1.22
C PHE A 390 10.64 5.44 -1.58
N ASP A 391 11.03 6.70 -1.52
CA ASP A 391 12.41 7.16 -1.72
C ASP A 391 13.16 7.10 -0.38
N ALA A 392 13.99 6.07 -0.22
CA ALA A 392 14.70 5.75 1.01
C ALA A 392 16.18 5.39 0.72
N PRO A 393 17.03 6.37 0.35
CA PRO A 393 18.36 6.12 -0.20
C PRO A 393 19.33 5.42 0.77
N ASN A 394 19.07 5.46 2.07
CA ASN A 394 19.89 4.84 3.11
C ASN A 394 19.27 3.57 3.71
N LEU A 395 18.12 3.11 3.21
CA LEU A 395 17.40 1.99 3.81
C LEU A 395 18.20 0.70 3.66
N GLY A 396 18.58 0.09 4.79
CA GLY A 396 19.18 -1.24 4.84
C GLY A 396 18.25 -2.29 5.41
N THR A 397 17.17 -1.91 6.11
CA THR A 397 16.23 -2.85 6.73
C THR A 397 14.79 -2.37 6.66
N LEU A 398 13.94 -3.16 6.00
CA LEU A 398 12.49 -3.02 5.94
C LEU A 398 11.82 -4.07 6.83
N ASN A 399 11.11 -3.64 7.87
CA ASN A 399 10.34 -4.52 8.73
C ASN A 399 8.85 -4.39 8.41
N LEU A 400 8.20 -5.52 8.09
CA LEU A 400 6.75 -5.59 7.90
C LEU A 400 6.14 -6.32 9.10
N GLN A 401 5.12 -5.71 9.70
CA GLN A 401 4.39 -6.21 10.86
C GLN A 401 2.89 -5.98 10.65
N GLY A 402 2.08 -6.67 11.45
CA GLY A 402 0.63 -6.53 11.41
C GLY A 402 -0.05 -7.60 10.54
N ALA A 403 -1.35 -7.80 10.70
CA ALA A 403 -2.03 -9.00 10.19
C ALA A 403 -2.41 -8.94 8.71
N VAL A 404 -2.07 -7.84 8.03
CA VAL A 404 -2.60 -7.49 6.72
C VAL A 404 -1.48 -7.49 5.67
N TYR A 405 -1.83 -7.83 4.43
CA TYR A 405 -0.93 -7.79 3.29
C TYR A 405 -0.71 -6.34 2.81
N SER A 406 0.54 -5.89 2.77
CA SER A 406 0.92 -4.53 2.32
C SER A 406 1.71 -4.55 1.02
N THR A 407 1.66 -3.45 0.25
CA THR A 407 2.44 -3.31 -0.98
C THR A 407 3.35 -2.09 -0.92
N ILE A 408 4.64 -2.26 -1.23
CA ILE A 408 5.64 -1.18 -1.19
C ILE A 408 6.44 -1.16 -2.49
N TRP A 409 6.50 0.00 -3.13
CA TRP A 409 7.42 0.31 -4.23
C TRP A 409 8.58 1.11 -3.66
N LEU A 410 9.73 0.45 -3.52
CA LEU A 410 10.90 0.93 -2.81
C LEU A 410 11.99 1.37 -3.78
N ASN A 411 12.35 2.65 -3.75
CA ASN A 411 13.54 3.20 -4.37
C ASN A 411 14.61 3.38 -3.30
N GLU A 412 15.65 2.58 -3.37
CA GLU A 412 16.78 2.67 -2.45
C GLU A 412 18.10 2.63 -3.23
N SER A 413 19.17 3.17 -2.65
CA SER A 413 20.48 3.33 -3.33
C SER A 413 21.59 2.51 -2.69
N GLN A 414 21.28 1.70 -1.69
CA GLN A 414 22.16 0.72 -1.10
C GLN A 414 22.24 -0.53 -2.00
N PRO A 415 23.37 -1.25 -1.97
CA PRO A 415 23.49 -2.53 -2.67
C PRO A 415 22.86 -3.67 -1.88
N SER A 416 22.27 -3.43 -0.71
CA SER A 416 21.79 -4.50 0.16
C SER A 416 20.57 -4.10 0.96
N LEU A 417 19.56 -4.98 0.94
CA LEU A 417 18.30 -4.80 1.64
C LEU A 417 17.99 -6.04 2.48
N ALA A 418 17.70 -5.83 3.76
CA ALA A 418 17.12 -6.84 4.64
C ALA A 418 15.62 -6.61 4.78
N ILE A 419 14.82 -7.65 4.56
CA ILE A 419 13.37 -7.65 4.75
C ILE A 419 13.04 -8.62 5.89
N ALA A 420 12.37 -8.11 6.91
CA ALA A 420 11.83 -8.93 7.99
C ALA A 420 10.31 -8.83 7.98
N ASP A 421 9.64 -9.83 7.40
CA ASP A 421 8.18 -9.89 7.29
C ASP A 421 7.62 -10.80 8.38
N ASN A 422 7.11 -10.20 9.45
CA ASN A 422 6.42 -10.90 10.54
C ASN A 422 4.90 -10.66 10.50
N GLY A 423 4.38 -10.21 9.36
CA GLY A 423 2.99 -9.80 9.20
C GLY A 423 2.12 -10.79 8.42
N GLY A 424 1.03 -10.27 7.85
CA GLY A 424 0.10 -11.01 6.99
C GLY A 424 0.66 -11.33 5.60
N GLY A 425 1.89 -10.93 5.33
CA GLY A 425 2.56 -11.00 4.04
C GLY A 425 2.80 -9.61 3.42
N GLY A 426 3.49 -9.58 2.29
CA GLY A 426 3.71 -8.33 1.56
C GLY A 426 4.20 -8.51 0.13
N GLU A 427 3.99 -7.47 -0.67
CA GLU A 427 4.56 -7.32 -2.01
C GLU A 427 5.53 -6.14 -2.05
N ILE A 428 6.76 -6.39 -2.48
CA ILE A 428 7.84 -5.40 -2.49
C ILE A 428 8.37 -5.29 -3.90
N ASN A 429 8.04 -4.20 -4.58
CA ASN A 429 8.63 -3.83 -5.86
C ASN A 429 9.91 -3.02 -5.57
N TRP A 430 11.05 -3.68 -5.66
CA TRP A 430 12.32 -3.15 -5.17
C TRP A 430 13.18 -2.63 -6.32
N PHE A 431 13.34 -1.32 -6.41
CA PHE A 431 14.23 -0.66 -7.36
C PHE A 431 15.62 -0.54 -6.74
N ALA A 432 16.50 -1.47 -7.12
CA ALA A 432 17.88 -1.54 -6.66
C ALA A 432 18.80 -0.82 -7.65
N GLY A 433 19.78 -0.07 -7.14
CA GLY A 433 20.56 0.80 -8.00
C GLY A 433 21.97 1.13 -7.57
N VAL A 434 22.92 0.22 -7.79
CA VAL A 434 24.34 0.52 -7.61
C VAL A 434 25.23 -0.12 -8.67
N ALA A 435 25.74 0.71 -9.59
CA ALA A 435 26.63 0.25 -10.66
C ALA A 435 27.90 -0.43 -10.09
N GLY A 436 28.24 -1.59 -10.65
CA GLY A 436 29.48 -2.31 -10.36
C GLY A 436 29.53 -3.03 -9.01
N GLN A 437 28.44 -3.08 -8.25
CA GLN A 437 28.37 -3.75 -6.95
C GLN A 437 27.56 -5.05 -7.00
N SER A 438 27.76 -5.89 -5.98
CA SER A 438 26.91 -7.05 -5.71
C SER A 438 25.64 -6.60 -5.01
N VAL A 439 24.48 -6.99 -5.52
CA VAL A 439 23.19 -6.72 -4.89
C VAL A 439 22.80 -7.89 -3.99
N ASN A 440 22.54 -7.63 -2.71
CA ASN A 440 22.24 -8.67 -1.72
C ASN A 440 20.88 -8.43 -1.07
N LEU A 441 20.02 -9.44 -1.12
CA LEU A 441 18.73 -9.47 -0.48
C LEU A 441 18.78 -10.47 0.67
N SER A 442 18.27 -10.09 1.84
CA SER A 442 18.01 -11.06 2.90
C SER A 442 16.54 -11.00 3.31
N VAL A 443 15.92 -12.16 3.47
CA VAL A 443 14.52 -12.28 3.85
C VAL A 443 14.41 -13.15 5.10
N SER A 444 13.58 -12.71 6.04
CA SER A 444 13.34 -13.39 7.31
C SER A 444 11.90 -13.15 7.78
N GLY A 445 11.46 -13.91 8.77
CA GLY A 445 10.15 -13.73 9.41
C GLY A 445 9.17 -14.86 9.12
N SER A 446 7.87 -14.60 9.21
CA SER A 446 6.79 -15.59 9.10
C SER A 446 5.65 -15.21 8.16
N GLY A 447 5.71 -14.03 7.53
CA GLY A 447 4.78 -13.60 6.48
C GLY A 447 5.15 -14.17 5.11
N VAL A 448 4.15 -14.28 4.22
CA VAL A 448 4.39 -14.66 2.82
C VAL A 448 4.83 -13.43 2.03
N THR A 449 6.06 -13.45 1.51
CA THR A 449 6.68 -12.27 0.91
C THR A 449 6.93 -12.47 -0.58
N ASN A 450 6.41 -11.55 -1.39
CA ASN A 450 6.67 -11.47 -2.84
C ASN A 450 7.56 -10.26 -3.13
N ILE A 451 8.67 -10.46 -3.84
CA ILE A 451 9.65 -9.43 -4.11
C ILE A 451 9.89 -9.38 -5.62
N ASN A 452 9.75 -8.21 -6.23
CA ASN A 452 9.98 -7.97 -7.65
C ASN A 452 11.18 -7.02 -7.80
N PRO A 453 12.41 -7.53 -8.00
CA PRO A 453 13.59 -6.69 -8.18
C PRO A 453 13.60 -6.02 -9.56
N VAL A 454 13.89 -4.72 -9.55
CA VAL A 454 14.07 -3.89 -10.74
C VAL A 454 15.42 -3.18 -10.63
N PHE A 455 16.31 -3.41 -11.59
CA PHE A 455 17.67 -2.86 -11.57
C PHE A 455 17.77 -1.64 -12.48
N ASN A 456 18.27 -0.53 -11.95
CA ASN A 456 18.45 0.71 -12.72
C ASN A 456 19.91 0.96 -13.17
N GLN A 457 20.85 0.12 -12.74
CA GLN A 457 22.28 0.18 -13.07
C GLN A 457 22.88 -1.23 -13.24
N ASP A 458 23.99 -1.33 -13.96
CA ASP A 458 24.71 -2.59 -14.21
C ASP A 458 25.37 -3.10 -12.91
N ALA A 459 24.73 -4.03 -12.20
CA ALA A 459 25.31 -4.73 -11.05
C ALA A 459 26.03 -6.02 -11.48
N THR A 460 26.99 -6.49 -10.66
CA THR A 460 27.89 -7.61 -11.04
C THR A 460 27.35 -8.98 -10.66
N SER A 461 26.61 -9.03 -9.55
CA SER A 461 25.97 -10.24 -9.04
C SER A 461 24.69 -9.92 -8.26
N PHE A 462 23.84 -10.93 -8.12
CA PHE A 462 22.63 -10.88 -7.29
C PHE A 462 22.63 -12.05 -6.31
N SER A 463 22.33 -11.80 -5.04
CA SER A 463 22.19 -12.84 -4.04
C SER A 463 20.95 -12.67 -3.18
N VAL A 464 20.34 -13.80 -2.79
CA VAL A 464 19.20 -13.90 -1.89
C VAL A 464 19.56 -14.86 -0.77
N ALA A 465 19.43 -14.41 0.48
CA ALA A 465 19.52 -15.23 1.68
C ALA A 465 18.16 -15.27 2.37
N ASP A 466 17.47 -16.39 2.26
CA ASP A 466 16.17 -16.65 2.87
C ASP A 466 16.34 -17.48 4.16
N THR A 467 15.82 -16.93 5.26
CA THR A 467 15.75 -17.57 6.58
C THR A 467 14.30 -17.65 7.08
N ALA A 468 13.33 -17.33 6.22
CA ALA A 468 11.94 -17.18 6.60
C ALA A 468 11.28 -18.53 6.96
N GLY A 469 10.33 -18.44 7.88
CA GLY A 469 9.42 -19.53 8.24
C GLY A 469 8.27 -19.73 7.25
N ALA A 470 8.10 -18.82 6.29
CA ALA A 470 7.02 -18.81 5.29
C ALA A 470 7.57 -18.62 3.88
N ASN A 471 6.72 -18.86 2.87
CA ASN A 471 7.15 -18.86 1.48
C ASN A 471 7.62 -17.48 1.03
N VAL A 472 8.75 -17.45 0.32
CA VAL A 472 9.29 -16.26 -0.33
C VAL A 472 9.26 -16.48 -1.84
N THR A 473 8.80 -15.47 -2.59
CA THR A 473 8.82 -15.48 -4.06
C THR A 473 9.66 -14.32 -4.55
N ILE A 474 10.67 -14.61 -5.37
CA ILE A 474 11.42 -13.64 -6.15
C ILE A 474 10.83 -13.65 -7.56
N GLY A 475 10.19 -12.56 -7.94
CA GLY A 475 9.66 -12.33 -9.28
C GLY A 475 10.77 -12.14 -10.32
N THR A 476 10.37 -11.93 -11.57
CA THR A 476 11.31 -11.76 -12.68
C THR A 476 12.25 -10.59 -12.46
N LEU A 477 13.55 -10.86 -12.53
CA LEU A 477 14.58 -9.84 -12.50
C LEU A 477 14.42 -8.95 -13.74
N SER A 478 14.22 -7.65 -13.54
CA SER A 478 13.95 -6.70 -14.63
C SER A 478 14.90 -5.51 -14.59
N ALA A 479 15.10 -4.83 -15.73
CA ALA A 479 15.92 -3.62 -15.83
C ALA A 479 15.10 -2.43 -16.34
N THR A 480 15.34 -1.23 -15.82
CA THR A 480 14.60 -0.01 -16.23
C THR A 480 15.02 0.53 -17.60
N ALA A 481 16.22 0.19 -18.11
CA ALA A 481 16.74 0.67 -19.39
C ALA A 481 16.78 -0.45 -20.44
N GLN A 482 16.37 -0.12 -21.67
CA GLN A 482 16.51 -0.98 -22.86
C GLN A 482 17.70 -0.49 -23.71
N PRO A 483 18.57 -1.38 -24.22
CA PRO A 483 18.50 -2.84 -24.08
C PRO A 483 18.86 -3.30 -22.66
N SER A 484 18.09 -4.27 -22.18
CA SER A 484 18.29 -4.96 -20.90
C SER A 484 19.62 -5.70 -20.90
N ASN A 485 20.67 -5.08 -20.37
CA ASN A 485 21.89 -5.80 -20.05
C ASN A 485 21.93 -6.08 -18.55
N LEU A 486 21.01 -6.91 -18.05
CA LEU A 486 21.22 -7.57 -16.76
C LEU A 486 22.47 -8.45 -16.93
N ALA A 487 23.63 -7.88 -16.60
CA ALA A 487 24.93 -8.48 -16.81
C ALA A 487 25.43 -9.20 -15.54
N PHE A 488 24.51 -9.84 -14.80
CA PHE A 488 24.93 -10.63 -13.64
C PHE A 488 25.81 -11.77 -14.11
N THR A 489 27.02 -11.82 -13.57
CA THR A 489 27.96 -12.92 -13.78
C THR A 489 27.73 -14.04 -12.78
N SER A 490 27.09 -13.74 -11.64
CA SER A 490 26.69 -14.75 -10.66
C SER A 490 25.35 -14.44 -10.01
N GLU A 491 24.55 -15.48 -9.79
CA GLU A 491 23.32 -15.46 -9.01
C GLU A 491 23.43 -16.50 -7.87
N THR A 492 22.97 -16.16 -6.68
CA THR A 492 23.02 -17.06 -5.51
C THR A 492 21.71 -16.99 -4.74
N TYR A 493 21.08 -18.13 -4.49
CA TYR A 493 19.84 -18.24 -3.74
C TYR A 493 20.04 -19.28 -2.64
N ASP A 494 20.18 -18.79 -1.41
CA ASP A 494 20.39 -19.63 -0.21
C ASP A 494 19.15 -19.59 0.66
N ASN A 495 18.46 -20.72 0.79
CA ASN A 495 17.30 -20.87 1.64
C ASN A 495 17.64 -21.79 2.83
N THR A 496 17.90 -21.17 3.97
CA THR A 496 18.06 -21.86 5.27
C THR A 496 16.78 -21.84 6.10
N GLY A 497 15.70 -21.26 5.56
CA GLY A 497 14.37 -21.23 6.12
C GLY A 497 13.66 -22.59 6.10
N THR A 498 12.45 -22.63 6.63
CA THR A 498 11.65 -23.87 6.70
C THR A 498 10.66 -24.03 5.54
N ALA A 499 10.38 -22.94 4.84
CA ALA A 499 9.44 -22.87 3.73
C ALA A 499 10.18 -22.84 2.38
N LYS A 500 9.44 -22.77 1.26
CA LYS A 500 10.02 -22.77 -0.09
C LYS A 500 10.39 -21.34 -0.52
N LEU A 501 11.59 -21.19 -1.10
CA LEU A 501 11.99 -20.02 -1.87
C LEU A 501 11.69 -20.28 -3.35
N THR A 502 10.84 -19.47 -3.96
CA THR A 502 10.45 -19.59 -5.38
C THR A 502 11.10 -18.48 -6.18
N ILE A 503 11.67 -18.81 -7.35
CA ILE A 503 12.24 -17.84 -8.28
C ILE A 503 11.46 -17.92 -9.58
N GLN A 504 11.05 -16.80 -10.17
CA GLN A 504 10.26 -16.75 -11.41
C GLN A 504 10.99 -15.99 -12.52
N GLY A 505 10.86 -16.44 -13.77
CA GLY A 505 11.40 -15.75 -14.95
C GLY A 505 12.72 -16.32 -15.46
N ASP A 506 13.31 -15.64 -16.44
CA ASP A 506 14.53 -16.07 -17.13
C ASP A 506 15.81 -15.73 -16.33
N LEU A 507 16.84 -16.56 -16.49
CA LEU A 507 18.18 -16.28 -15.96
C LEU A 507 18.83 -15.10 -16.68
N SER A 508 19.80 -14.49 -16.01
CA SER A 508 20.59 -13.43 -16.62
C SER A 508 21.36 -13.92 -17.86
N PRO A 509 21.37 -13.13 -18.96
CA PRO A 509 22.00 -13.51 -20.22
C PRO A 509 23.52 -13.77 -20.12
N HIS A 510 24.21 -13.17 -19.14
CA HIS A 510 25.67 -13.26 -18.95
C HIS A 510 26.09 -14.10 -17.75
N LEU A 511 25.20 -14.95 -17.25
CA LEU A 511 25.44 -15.73 -16.06
C LEU A 511 26.60 -16.73 -16.26
N ALA A 512 27.59 -16.70 -15.38
CA ALA A 512 28.66 -17.70 -15.32
C ALA A 512 28.42 -18.72 -14.19
N THR A 513 27.77 -18.30 -13.10
CA THR A 513 27.51 -19.16 -11.94
C THR A 513 26.10 -18.96 -11.37
N LEU A 514 25.41 -20.07 -11.08
CA LEU A 514 24.15 -20.13 -10.35
C LEU A 514 24.32 -21.06 -9.16
N THR A 515 24.10 -20.55 -7.95
CA THR A 515 24.14 -21.36 -6.72
C THR A 515 22.77 -21.42 -6.08
N LEU A 516 22.28 -22.62 -5.80
CA LEU A 516 20.99 -22.89 -5.17
C LEU A 516 21.23 -23.73 -3.90
N THR A 517 20.87 -23.23 -2.73
CA THR A 517 21.06 -23.96 -1.46
C THR A 517 19.73 -24.07 -0.73
N GLY A 518 19.39 -25.26 -0.22
CA GLY A 518 18.15 -25.46 0.52
C GLY A 518 16.91 -25.66 -0.35
N ASN A 519 15.73 -25.40 0.24
CA ASN A 519 14.43 -25.60 -0.40
C ASN A 519 14.11 -24.47 -1.40
N VAL A 520 14.88 -24.43 -2.50
CA VAL A 520 14.72 -23.47 -3.60
C VAL A 520 14.06 -24.16 -4.78
N VAL A 521 13.06 -23.51 -5.38
CA VAL A 521 12.46 -23.90 -6.65
C VAL A 521 12.60 -22.76 -7.63
N TYR A 522 13.27 -23.06 -8.74
CA TYR A 522 13.41 -22.13 -9.86
C TYR A 522 12.38 -22.47 -10.93
N ASP A 523 11.58 -21.46 -11.28
CA ASP A 523 10.44 -21.46 -12.19
C ASP A 523 9.50 -22.65 -11.92
N ASP A 524 8.43 -22.42 -11.16
CA ASP A 524 7.42 -23.42 -10.80
C ASP A 524 6.60 -23.82 -12.04
N PHE A 525 7.27 -24.35 -13.05
CA PHE A 525 6.67 -25.16 -14.08
C PHE A 525 6.01 -26.30 -13.31
N ALA A 526 4.69 -26.19 -13.13
CA ALA A 526 3.85 -27.32 -12.78
C ALA A 526 3.94 -28.33 -13.93
N VAL A 527 5.06 -29.05 -14.03
CA VAL A 527 5.21 -30.14 -14.97
C VAL A 527 4.30 -31.23 -14.42
N PRO A 528 3.20 -31.58 -15.11
CA PRO A 528 2.38 -32.68 -14.66
C PRO A 528 3.28 -33.91 -14.61
N VAL A 529 3.35 -34.57 -13.45
CA VAL A 529 3.97 -35.90 -13.27
C VAL A 529 3.12 -36.91 -14.04
N VAL A 530 3.16 -36.80 -15.36
CA VAL A 530 2.58 -37.74 -16.28
C VAL A 530 3.78 -38.46 -16.87
N PRO A 531 3.92 -39.79 -16.65
CA PRO A 531 4.85 -40.55 -17.47
C PRO A 531 4.51 -40.20 -18.91
N ILE A 532 5.50 -39.84 -19.73
CA ILE A 532 5.27 -39.48 -21.13
C ILE A 532 4.78 -40.77 -21.85
N VAL A 533 3.49 -41.07 -21.71
CA VAL A 533 2.80 -42.17 -22.36
C VAL A 533 2.30 -41.59 -23.66
N ALA A 534 3.12 -41.77 -24.71
CA ALA A 534 2.84 -41.42 -26.10
C ALA A 534 2.27 -39.99 -26.31
N PRO A 535 3.12 -38.96 -26.39
CA PRO A 535 2.64 -37.61 -26.63
C PRO A 535 2.58 -37.35 -28.14
N THR A 536 1.43 -36.91 -28.63
CA THR A 536 1.46 -35.84 -29.62
C THR A 536 1.95 -34.58 -28.90
N LEU A 537 3.27 -34.40 -28.79
CA LEU A 537 3.87 -33.11 -28.46
C LEU A 537 3.60 -32.18 -29.64
N SER A 538 2.48 -31.45 -29.55
CA SER A 538 2.16 -30.35 -30.47
C SER A 538 3.24 -29.28 -30.32
N ALA A 539 4.22 -29.28 -31.23
CA ALA A 539 5.02 -28.19 -31.81
C ALA A 539 4.96 -26.75 -31.24
N SER A 540 4.80 -26.57 -29.93
CA SER A 540 4.74 -25.26 -29.28
C SER A 540 5.40 -25.39 -27.90
N ILE A 541 6.72 -25.60 -27.93
CA ILE A 541 7.57 -25.19 -26.82
C ILE A 541 8.34 -23.98 -27.34
N TRP A 542 8.24 -22.93 -26.55
CA TRP A 542 8.37 -21.52 -26.84
C TRP A 542 9.73 -21.12 -27.42
N PRO A 543 9.82 -20.00 -28.18
CA PRO A 543 11.06 -19.60 -28.82
C PRO A 543 12.12 -19.33 -27.76
N ALA A 544 13.23 -20.06 -27.80
CA ALA A 544 14.44 -19.68 -27.10
C ALA A 544 14.80 -18.23 -27.47
N PRO A 545 15.18 -17.36 -26.52
CA PRO A 545 15.69 -16.04 -26.85
C PRO A 545 16.87 -16.22 -27.80
N SER A 546 16.72 -15.69 -29.00
CA SER A 546 17.43 -16.15 -30.19
C SER A 546 18.88 -15.68 -30.30
N ASN A 547 19.63 -15.38 -29.22
CA ASN A 547 20.95 -14.75 -29.36
C ASN A 547 21.96 -14.81 -28.20
N LEU A 548 21.83 -15.67 -27.20
CA LEU A 548 22.86 -15.78 -26.14
C LEU A 548 23.35 -17.20 -26.00
N VAL A 549 24.57 -17.48 -26.41
CA VAL A 549 25.24 -18.76 -26.14
C VAL A 549 25.96 -18.59 -24.81
N THR A 550 25.82 -19.53 -23.86
CA THR A 550 26.54 -19.44 -22.58
C THR A 550 28.05 -19.53 -22.84
N THR A 551 28.85 -18.79 -22.06
CA THR A 551 30.31 -18.96 -22.03
C THR A 551 30.74 -20.05 -21.05
N GLY A 552 29.87 -21.06 -20.84
CA GLY A 552 29.94 -22.00 -19.72
C GLY A 552 29.26 -21.46 -18.47
N VAL A 553 28.25 -22.18 -18.00
CA VAL A 553 27.52 -21.96 -16.74
C VAL A 553 27.86 -23.05 -15.75
N THR A 554 28.12 -22.70 -14.49
CA THR A 554 28.12 -23.66 -13.38
C THR A 554 26.86 -23.50 -12.53
N VAL A 555 25.98 -24.51 -12.54
CA VAL A 555 24.85 -24.63 -11.60
C VAL A 555 25.23 -25.60 -10.49
N SER A 556 25.14 -25.15 -9.25
CA SER A 556 25.37 -25.98 -8.07
C SER A 556 24.17 -25.91 -7.14
N ALA A 557 23.38 -26.99 -7.09
CA ALA A 557 22.31 -27.16 -6.12
C ALA A 557 22.67 -28.17 -5.02
N GLY A 558 22.32 -27.85 -3.77
CA GLY A 558 22.42 -28.77 -2.63
C GLY A 558 21.53 -30.01 -2.76
N SER A 559 21.80 -31.06 -1.98
CA SER A 559 21.04 -32.33 -1.99
C SER A 559 19.61 -32.24 -1.44
N ASP A 560 19.18 -31.05 -1.04
CA ASP A 560 17.96 -30.74 -0.30
C ASP A 560 16.95 -29.89 -1.09
N ASN A 561 17.22 -29.61 -2.37
CA ASN A 561 16.26 -28.99 -3.27
C ASN A 561 15.05 -29.93 -3.53
N LEU A 562 13.84 -29.36 -3.76
CA LEU A 562 12.61 -30.11 -4.05
C LEU A 562 12.36 -30.31 -5.56
N GLY A 563 13.37 -30.03 -6.39
CA GLY A 563 13.31 -29.99 -7.84
C GLY A 563 13.57 -28.59 -8.39
N ALA A 564 14.29 -28.51 -9.52
CA ALA A 564 14.53 -27.26 -10.25
C ALA A 564 14.21 -27.41 -11.74
N GLY A 565 13.54 -26.42 -12.32
CA GLY A 565 13.39 -26.25 -13.76
C GLY A 565 14.49 -25.36 -14.32
N LEU A 566 15.29 -25.84 -15.26
CA LEU A 566 16.34 -25.07 -15.92
C LEU A 566 16.16 -25.12 -17.44
N LEU A 567 16.06 -23.95 -18.05
CA LEU A 567 16.13 -23.77 -19.49
C LEU A 567 17.37 -22.93 -19.80
N LEU A 568 18.40 -23.58 -20.34
CA LEU A 568 19.64 -22.92 -20.75
C LEU A 568 19.59 -22.57 -22.24
N THR A 569 20.48 -21.68 -22.66
CA THR A 569 20.60 -21.27 -24.06
C THR A 569 21.69 -22.02 -24.83
N GLY A 570 22.47 -22.85 -24.12
CA GLY A 570 23.48 -23.76 -24.64
C GLY A 570 24.91 -23.19 -24.67
N ALA A 571 25.89 -24.06 -24.43
CA ALA A 571 27.33 -23.79 -24.42
C ALA A 571 27.90 -23.45 -25.79
N ALA A 572 28.84 -22.50 -25.81
CA ALA A 572 29.61 -22.19 -27.00
C ALA A 572 30.65 -23.29 -27.31
N ALA A 573 31.14 -23.31 -28.55
CA ALA A 573 32.18 -24.24 -28.94
C ALA A 573 33.46 -24.03 -28.09
N GLY A 574 33.88 -25.09 -27.38
CA GLY A 574 35.03 -25.04 -26.47
C GLY A 574 34.66 -24.70 -25.02
N GLU A 575 33.42 -24.27 -24.77
CA GLU A 575 32.92 -23.98 -23.43
C GLU A 575 32.23 -25.20 -22.81
N THR A 576 32.02 -25.15 -21.49
CA THR A 576 31.42 -26.24 -20.73
C THR A 576 30.35 -25.73 -19.76
N ASP A 577 29.13 -26.25 -19.89
CA ASP A 577 28.07 -26.11 -18.89
C ASP A 577 28.18 -27.25 -17.87
N ASN A 578 28.30 -26.91 -16.58
CA ASN A 578 28.36 -27.85 -15.46
C ASN A 578 27.13 -27.69 -14.57
N ILE A 579 26.19 -28.62 -14.66
CA ILE A 579 24.90 -28.58 -13.98
C ILE A 579 24.87 -29.68 -12.92
N THR A 580 24.87 -29.31 -11.64
CA THR A 580 24.67 -30.23 -10.53
C THR A 580 23.38 -29.89 -9.81
N LEU A 581 22.40 -30.77 -9.89
CA LEU A 581 21.13 -30.66 -9.19
C LEU A 581 20.99 -31.78 -8.16
N GLY A 582 20.50 -31.44 -6.97
CA GLY A 582 20.30 -32.38 -5.88
C GLY A 582 19.08 -33.27 -6.07
N ASN A 583 18.36 -33.52 -4.96
CA ASN A 583 17.22 -34.42 -4.96
C ASN A 583 15.94 -33.74 -5.53
N GLY A 584 14.86 -34.51 -5.69
CA GLY A 584 13.60 -34.02 -6.24
C GLY A 584 13.49 -34.19 -7.76
N ASN A 585 12.35 -33.81 -8.33
CA ASN A 585 12.09 -33.96 -9.76
C ASN A 585 12.65 -32.75 -10.49
N ASN A 586 13.83 -32.90 -11.09
CA ASN A 586 14.46 -31.82 -11.84
C ASN A 586 14.03 -31.87 -13.33
N PHE A 587 13.94 -30.70 -13.95
CA PHE A 587 13.64 -30.55 -15.38
C PHE A 587 14.74 -29.70 -16.02
N ILE A 588 15.56 -30.29 -16.89
CA ILE A 588 16.73 -29.64 -17.49
C ILE A 588 16.59 -29.65 -19.00
N ILE A 589 16.64 -28.47 -19.62
CA ILE A 589 16.77 -28.32 -21.07
C ILE A 589 18.07 -27.56 -21.35
N ASP A 590 18.95 -28.20 -22.10
CA ASP A 590 20.16 -27.60 -22.62
C ASP A 590 20.24 -27.82 -24.15
N PRO A 591 19.96 -26.79 -24.96
CA PRO A 591 19.95 -26.90 -26.41
C PRO A 591 21.36 -26.81 -27.03
N SER A 592 22.44 -26.93 -26.25
CA SER A 592 23.83 -26.87 -26.73
C SER A 592 24.04 -27.66 -28.02
N THR A 593 24.40 -26.96 -29.09
CA THR A 593 24.75 -27.58 -30.39
C THR A 593 26.26 -27.76 -30.55
N ALA A 594 27.05 -27.14 -29.68
CA ALA A 594 28.51 -27.23 -29.58
C ALA A 594 28.93 -27.18 -28.09
N GLY A 595 30.20 -27.43 -27.77
CA GLY A 595 30.67 -27.37 -26.38
C GLY A 595 30.42 -28.67 -25.59
N THR A 596 30.59 -28.62 -24.27
CA THR A 596 30.37 -29.77 -23.37
C THR A 596 29.28 -29.46 -22.36
N VAL A 597 28.36 -30.39 -22.13
CA VAL A 597 27.31 -30.29 -21.11
C VAL A 597 27.52 -31.42 -20.11
N ASN A 598 27.81 -31.10 -18.85
CA ASN A 598 27.95 -32.04 -17.76
C ASN A 598 26.76 -31.89 -16.82
N ILE A 599 25.89 -32.90 -16.74
CA ILE A 599 24.74 -32.93 -15.85
C ILE A 599 24.97 -33.98 -14.76
N THR A 600 24.81 -33.59 -13.51
CA THR A 600 24.68 -34.50 -12.36
C THR A 600 23.32 -34.23 -11.73
N ALA A 601 22.39 -35.17 -11.86
CA ALA A 601 21.08 -35.09 -11.25
C ALA A 601 21.00 -36.09 -10.07
N GLY A 602 20.55 -35.64 -8.91
CA GLY A 602 20.42 -36.45 -7.70
C GLY A 602 19.24 -37.43 -7.74
N THR A 603 18.70 -37.79 -6.58
CA THR A 603 17.56 -38.72 -6.51
C THR A 603 16.26 -38.05 -6.91
N GLY A 604 15.37 -38.73 -7.63
CA GLY A 604 14.14 -38.12 -8.12
C GLY A 604 13.65 -38.76 -9.41
N ALA A 605 12.64 -38.17 -10.02
CA ALA A 605 12.26 -38.44 -11.40
C ALA A 605 12.68 -37.24 -12.25
N ASN A 606 13.89 -37.29 -12.79
CA ASN A 606 14.47 -36.19 -13.53
C ASN A 606 14.11 -36.27 -15.01
N THR A 607 13.79 -35.14 -15.63
CA THR A 607 13.65 -35.03 -17.08
C THR A 607 14.79 -34.19 -17.61
N ILE A 608 15.60 -34.77 -18.48
CA ILE A 608 16.81 -34.18 -19.03
C ILE A 608 16.69 -34.15 -20.54
N ILE A 609 16.91 -32.99 -21.15
CA ILE A 609 16.79 -32.80 -22.57
C ILE A 609 18.03 -32.07 -23.09
N VAL A 610 18.80 -32.73 -23.96
CA VAL A 610 20.07 -32.22 -24.48
C VAL A 610 20.15 -32.26 -26.01
N GLY A 611 20.68 -31.19 -26.61
CA GLY A 611 20.96 -31.12 -28.04
C GLY A 611 19.75 -30.91 -28.97
N GLN A 612 18.61 -30.43 -28.44
CA GLN A 612 17.37 -30.23 -29.22
C GLN A 612 17.51 -29.24 -30.40
N GLY A 613 16.78 -29.51 -31.48
CA GLY A 613 16.53 -28.57 -32.58
C GLY A 613 17.58 -28.51 -33.70
N SER A 614 18.85 -28.79 -33.41
CA SER A 614 19.89 -28.90 -34.45
C SER A 614 20.14 -30.36 -34.80
N ARG A 615 20.00 -30.69 -36.10
CA ARG A 615 20.33 -32.01 -36.63
C ARG A 615 21.84 -32.16 -36.88
N ASP A 616 22.66 -31.18 -36.53
CA ASP A 616 24.11 -31.31 -36.58
C ASP A 616 24.69 -30.72 -35.30
N THR A 617 25.11 -31.61 -34.39
CA THR A 617 25.73 -31.24 -33.12
C THR A 617 27.24 -31.58 -33.15
N THR A 618 28.04 -30.67 -32.60
CA THR A 618 29.43 -30.93 -32.18
C THR A 618 29.52 -30.99 -30.65
N GLY A 619 28.38 -30.96 -29.97
CA GLY A 619 28.27 -30.98 -28.53
C GLY A 619 28.57 -32.36 -27.94
N THR A 620 29.16 -32.38 -26.75
CA THR A 620 29.34 -33.57 -25.92
C THR A 620 28.48 -33.45 -24.66
N TYR A 621 27.75 -34.49 -24.30
CA TYR A 621 26.77 -34.51 -23.21
C TYR A 621 27.12 -35.64 -22.22
N ASN A 622 27.48 -35.31 -20.99
CA ASN A 622 27.80 -36.26 -19.93
C ASN A 622 26.72 -36.15 -18.85
N ILE A 623 25.91 -37.18 -18.69
CA ILE A 623 24.79 -37.22 -17.73
C ILE A 623 25.13 -38.22 -16.64
N THR A 624 25.05 -37.82 -15.38
CA THR A 624 25.20 -38.66 -14.20
C THR A 624 23.90 -38.63 -13.42
N LEU A 625 23.26 -39.78 -13.30
CA LEU A 625 22.01 -39.96 -12.57
C LEU A 625 22.27 -40.49 -11.15
N GLY A 626 21.49 -39.99 -10.20
CA GLY A 626 21.35 -40.55 -8.86
C GLY A 626 20.47 -41.80 -8.86
N THR A 627 20.06 -42.23 -7.66
CA THR A 627 19.09 -43.32 -7.54
C THR A 627 17.70 -42.80 -7.92
N PRO A 628 17.01 -43.38 -8.92
CA PRO A 628 15.68 -42.91 -9.32
C PRO A 628 14.66 -43.07 -8.19
N ALA A 629 13.67 -42.19 -8.17
CA ALA A 629 12.50 -42.29 -7.30
C ALA A 629 11.51 -43.38 -7.79
N ALA A 630 10.28 -43.38 -7.28
CA ALA A 630 9.24 -44.31 -7.75
C ALA A 630 8.88 -44.13 -9.24
N SER A 631 9.14 -42.94 -9.80
CA SER A 631 9.00 -42.61 -11.22
C SER A 631 10.39 -42.56 -11.87
N PRO A 632 10.51 -42.96 -13.16
CA PRO A 632 11.80 -43.07 -13.81
C PRO A 632 12.38 -41.73 -14.24
N ASP A 633 13.71 -41.66 -14.33
CA ASP A 633 14.39 -40.60 -15.07
C ASP A 633 14.11 -40.73 -16.57
N GLN A 634 13.96 -39.59 -17.24
CA GLN A 634 13.70 -39.46 -18.66
C GLN A 634 14.80 -38.62 -19.31
N ILE A 635 15.42 -39.15 -20.36
CA ILE A 635 16.48 -38.47 -21.09
C ILE A 635 16.09 -38.39 -22.57
N LEU A 636 15.98 -37.18 -23.10
CA LEU A 636 15.83 -36.91 -24.53
C LEU A 636 17.15 -36.41 -25.10
N VAL A 637 17.63 -37.08 -26.15
CA VAL A 637 18.91 -36.79 -26.80
C VAL A 637 18.75 -36.38 -28.27
N GLY A 638 19.56 -35.41 -28.69
CA GLY A 638 19.72 -35.00 -30.08
C GLY A 638 20.53 -35.98 -30.94
N THR A 639 20.75 -35.64 -32.21
CA THR A 639 21.54 -36.50 -33.13
C THR A 639 23.04 -36.44 -32.82
N ALA A 640 23.79 -37.43 -33.34
CA ALA A 640 25.24 -37.54 -33.19
C ALA A 640 26.03 -36.47 -33.98
N GLY A 641 25.42 -35.82 -34.97
CA GLY A 641 26.04 -34.72 -35.71
C GLY A 641 27.44 -35.07 -36.26
N SER A 642 28.42 -34.20 -36.00
CA SER A 642 29.83 -34.43 -36.36
C SER A 642 30.46 -35.69 -35.72
N HIS A 643 29.97 -36.15 -34.58
CA HIS A 643 30.47 -37.37 -33.91
C HIS A 643 30.13 -38.63 -34.71
N TYR A 644 29.04 -38.61 -35.48
CA TYR A 644 28.71 -39.69 -36.43
C TYR A 644 29.88 -39.97 -37.38
N ALA A 645 30.52 -38.93 -37.93
CA ALA A 645 31.62 -39.07 -38.88
C ALA A 645 32.89 -39.71 -38.25
N SER A 646 33.05 -39.58 -36.93
CA SER A 646 34.16 -40.19 -36.19
C SER A 646 33.79 -41.54 -35.55
N SER A 647 32.54 -41.99 -35.68
CA SER A 647 31.99 -43.18 -35.01
C SER A 647 32.17 -43.15 -33.48
N THR A 648 32.11 -41.94 -32.89
CA THR A 648 32.18 -41.75 -31.43
C THR A 648 30.80 -41.44 -30.86
N VAL A 649 30.65 -41.64 -29.55
CA VAL A 649 29.45 -41.22 -28.82
C VAL A 649 29.54 -39.75 -28.48
N ASN A 650 28.42 -39.04 -28.53
CA ASN A 650 28.32 -37.67 -28.05
C ASN A 650 27.47 -37.56 -26.77
N THR A 651 26.70 -38.59 -26.41
CA THR A 651 26.02 -38.66 -25.11
C THR A 651 26.49 -39.86 -24.29
N VAL A 652 26.94 -39.61 -23.07
CA VAL A 652 27.33 -40.63 -22.08
C VAL A 652 26.42 -40.51 -20.87
N VAL A 653 25.79 -41.60 -20.45
CA VAL A 653 24.92 -41.67 -19.27
C VAL A 653 25.52 -42.62 -18.24
N THR A 654 25.82 -42.09 -17.06
CA THR A 654 26.33 -42.81 -15.89
C THR A 654 25.23 -42.93 -14.85
N GLY A 655 25.15 -44.05 -14.14
CA GLY A 655 24.14 -44.27 -13.09
C GLY A 655 22.77 -44.72 -13.62
N ALA A 656 22.65 -45.00 -14.92
CA ALA A 656 21.45 -45.60 -15.48
C ALA A 656 21.08 -46.89 -14.73
N SER A 657 19.82 -47.00 -14.31
CA SER A 657 19.31 -48.15 -13.55
C SER A 657 17.94 -48.55 -14.07
N GLN A 658 17.38 -49.64 -13.53
CA GLN A 658 16.08 -50.16 -13.97
C GLN A 658 15.02 -49.05 -13.93
N GLY A 659 14.33 -48.85 -15.06
CA GLY A 659 13.28 -47.86 -15.24
C GLY A 659 13.68 -46.63 -16.04
N VAL A 660 14.98 -46.28 -16.13
CA VAL A 660 15.43 -45.11 -16.91
C VAL A 660 14.94 -45.19 -18.36
N LEU A 661 14.37 -44.09 -18.86
CA LEU A 661 13.80 -43.97 -20.20
C LEU A 661 14.69 -43.10 -21.08
N LEU A 662 15.10 -43.62 -22.22
CA LEU A 662 15.86 -42.92 -23.26
C LEU A 662 14.95 -42.66 -24.47
N GLU A 663 14.79 -41.39 -24.80
CA GLU A 663 14.05 -40.88 -25.96
C GLU A 663 15.01 -40.27 -26.98
N PHE A 664 14.68 -40.45 -28.26
CA PHE A 664 15.47 -39.93 -29.39
C PHE A 664 14.77 -38.73 -30.03
N SER A 665 15.50 -37.92 -30.80
CA SER A 665 15.13 -36.58 -31.31
C SER A 665 13.82 -36.47 -32.15
N ASP A 666 13.07 -37.55 -32.38
CA ASP A 666 11.77 -37.47 -33.05
C ASP A 666 10.57 -38.00 -32.26
N THR A 667 9.48 -37.24 -32.38
CA THR A 667 8.22 -37.47 -31.67
C THR A 667 7.32 -38.48 -32.38
N VAL A 668 7.80 -39.08 -33.48
CA VAL A 668 7.10 -40.14 -34.22
C VAL A 668 7.72 -41.47 -33.84
N SER A 669 7.74 -41.76 -32.54
CA SER A 669 7.98 -43.05 -31.90
C SER A 669 8.95 -43.99 -32.62
N SER A 670 10.09 -44.26 -31.99
CA SER A 670 10.88 -45.48 -32.21
C SER A 670 9.93 -46.66 -32.40
N SER A 671 9.75 -47.07 -33.66
CA SER A 671 8.92 -48.22 -33.96
C SER A 671 9.53 -49.39 -33.18
N ALA A 672 8.70 -50.30 -32.65
CA ALA A 672 9.08 -51.28 -31.61
C ALA A 672 10.19 -52.30 -31.97
N THR A 673 11.00 -52.02 -33.00
CA THR A 673 12.14 -52.77 -33.51
C THR A 673 13.43 -52.39 -32.76
N LEU A 674 13.63 -53.08 -31.64
CA LEU A 674 14.90 -53.12 -30.92
C LEU A 674 15.66 -54.40 -31.27
N SER A 675 16.95 -54.30 -31.60
CA SER A 675 17.81 -55.44 -31.86
C SER A 675 19.05 -55.46 -30.96
N ALA A 676 19.24 -56.56 -30.24
CA ALA A 676 20.48 -56.83 -29.52
C ALA A 676 21.54 -57.35 -30.50
N THR A 677 22.67 -56.65 -30.59
CA THR A 677 23.78 -56.99 -31.49
C THR A 677 24.98 -57.46 -30.70
N ALA A 678 25.53 -58.62 -31.05
CA ALA A 678 26.73 -59.14 -30.43
C ALA A 678 27.97 -58.37 -30.92
N LEU A 679 28.67 -57.69 -29.99
CA LEU A 679 29.85 -56.87 -30.30
C LEU A 679 31.18 -57.55 -29.95
N ALA A 680 31.15 -58.86 -29.67
CA ALA A 680 32.30 -59.64 -29.18
C ALA A 680 33.52 -59.66 -30.14
N ASN A 681 33.32 -59.32 -31.42
CA ASN A 681 34.36 -59.30 -32.45
C ASN A 681 34.88 -57.88 -32.78
N SER A 682 34.36 -56.85 -32.11
CA SER A 682 34.80 -55.47 -32.35
C SER A 682 36.17 -55.23 -31.71
N ALA A 683 37.10 -54.63 -32.45
CA ALA A 683 38.46 -54.36 -31.96
C ALA A 683 38.57 -53.06 -31.14
N THR A 684 37.61 -52.15 -31.32
CA THR A 684 37.54 -50.83 -30.66
C THR A 684 36.08 -50.46 -30.39
N SER A 685 35.84 -49.50 -29.50
CA SER A 685 34.50 -48.93 -29.27
C SER A 685 33.93 -48.30 -30.55
N ALA A 686 34.75 -47.59 -31.33
CA ALA A 686 34.35 -47.06 -32.64
C ALA A 686 33.88 -48.16 -33.61
N ALA A 687 34.60 -49.29 -33.69
CA ALA A 687 34.18 -50.42 -34.52
C ALA A 687 32.87 -51.05 -34.02
N ALA A 688 32.66 -51.07 -32.71
CA ALA A 688 31.43 -51.54 -32.10
C ALA A 688 30.23 -50.63 -32.44
N VAL A 689 30.43 -49.31 -32.38
CA VAL A 689 29.43 -48.31 -32.81
C VAL A 689 29.12 -48.47 -34.30
N THR A 690 30.12 -48.61 -35.18
CA THR A 690 29.87 -48.84 -36.63
C THR A 690 29.04 -50.10 -36.89
N ALA A 691 29.28 -51.18 -36.13
CA ALA A 691 28.49 -52.40 -36.22
C ALA A 691 27.03 -52.17 -35.78
N LEU A 692 26.82 -51.39 -34.72
CA LEU A 692 25.48 -51.01 -34.26
C LEU A 692 24.76 -50.09 -35.24
N VAL A 693 25.43 -49.12 -35.85
CA VAL A 693 24.85 -48.29 -36.93
C VAL A 693 24.36 -49.16 -38.08
N SER A 694 25.16 -50.14 -38.50
CA SER A 694 24.78 -51.08 -39.55
C SER A 694 23.57 -51.93 -39.15
N ALA A 695 23.52 -52.38 -37.88
CA ALA A 695 22.40 -53.14 -37.33
C ALA A 695 21.12 -52.29 -37.26
N ALA A 696 21.18 -51.07 -36.75
CA ALA A 696 20.06 -50.14 -36.68
C ALA A 696 19.48 -49.85 -38.09
N THR A 697 20.37 -49.57 -39.06
CA THR A 697 20.01 -49.37 -40.47
C THR A 697 19.21 -50.52 -41.04
N SER A 698 19.56 -51.76 -40.69
CA SER A 698 18.89 -52.96 -41.20
C SER A 698 17.44 -53.13 -40.71
N LEU A 699 17.08 -52.42 -39.63
CA LEU A 699 15.74 -52.40 -39.07
C LEU A 699 14.84 -51.36 -39.76
N GLY A 700 15.41 -50.46 -40.57
CA GLY A 700 14.69 -49.40 -41.27
C GLY A 700 14.54 -48.11 -40.46
N ALA A 701 13.56 -47.28 -40.83
CA ALA A 701 13.28 -46.03 -40.14
C ALA A 701 12.93 -46.26 -38.66
N HIS A 702 13.50 -45.42 -37.80
CA HIS A 702 13.44 -45.50 -36.34
C HIS A 702 13.91 -46.84 -35.76
N GLY A 703 14.82 -47.52 -36.46
CA GLY A 703 15.44 -48.76 -36.01
C GLY A 703 16.40 -48.51 -34.86
N VAL A 704 16.26 -49.26 -33.77
CA VAL A 704 17.15 -49.17 -32.61
C VAL A 704 17.98 -50.44 -32.47
N ALA A 705 19.31 -50.30 -32.46
CA ALA A 705 20.23 -51.38 -32.13
C ALA A 705 20.99 -51.08 -30.84
N TYR A 706 21.19 -52.10 -30.01
CA TYR A 706 22.03 -51.97 -28.82
C TYR A 706 22.97 -53.15 -28.67
N GLY A 707 24.08 -52.96 -27.95
CA GLY A 707 25.01 -54.03 -27.63
C GLY A 707 26.03 -53.63 -26.58
N VAL A 708 26.62 -54.62 -25.92
CA VAL A 708 27.59 -54.41 -24.85
C VAL A 708 29.00 -54.59 -25.39
N TYR A 709 29.85 -53.59 -25.16
CA TYR A 709 31.28 -53.62 -25.49
C TYR A 709 32.08 -52.98 -24.36
N GLY A 710 33.21 -53.59 -23.98
CA GLY A 710 34.08 -53.04 -22.93
C GLY A 710 33.43 -52.88 -21.54
N GLY A 711 32.29 -53.55 -21.29
CA GLY A 711 31.53 -53.43 -20.05
C GLY A 711 30.43 -52.35 -20.07
N ASN A 712 30.31 -51.58 -21.16
CA ASN A 712 29.30 -50.53 -21.34
C ASN A 712 28.30 -50.90 -22.45
N THR A 713 27.10 -50.34 -22.37
CA THR A 713 26.02 -50.57 -23.33
C THR A 713 25.93 -49.41 -24.29
N TYR A 714 26.02 -49.69 -25.59
CA TYR A 714 25.88 -48.69 -26.64
C TYR A 714 24.53 -48.85 -27.31
N VAL A 715 23.85 -47.74 -27.55
CA VAL A 715 22.53 -47.67 -28.18
C VAL A 715 22.62 -46.75 -29.39
N VAL A 716 22.14 -47.23 -30.53
CA VAL A 716 22.10 -46.48 -31.78
C VAL A 716 20.70 -46.48 -32.34
N GLU A 717 20.24 -45.30 -32.76
CA GLU A 717 18.98 -45.10 -33.44
C GLU A 717 19.22 -44.39 -34.78
N THR A 718 18.43 -44.72 -35.80
CA THR A 718 18.46 -44.08 -37.11
C THR A 718 17.05 -43.64 -37.51
N GLN A 719 16.80 -42.33 -37.54
CA GLN A 719 15.48 -41.77 -37.77
C GLN A 719 14.84 -42.25 -39.07
N THR A 720 15.53 -42.07 -40.21
CA THR A 720 15.01 -42.39 -41.55
C THR A 720 15.45 -43.78 -42.02
N GLY A 721 16.29 -44.47 -41.26
CA GLY A 721 16.98 -45.69 -41.70
C GLY A 721 18.07 -45.42 -42.73
N THR A 722 18.46 -44.15 -42.92
CA THR A 722 19.58 -43.74 -43.78
C THR A 722 20.59 -42.95 -42.96
N PRO A 723 21.58 -43.63 -42.36
CA PRO A 723 22.51 -43.02 -41.40
C PRO A 723 23.23 -41.79 -41.94
N SER A 724 23.11 -40.69 -41.20
CA SER A 724 23.82 -39.44 -41.42
C SER A 724 24.00 -38.68 -40.10
N ALA A 725 24.77 -37.59 -40.11
CA ALA A 725 24.94 -36.69 -38.98
C ALA A 725 23.61 -36.15 -38.42
N SER A 726 22.63 -35.97 -39.32
CA SER A 726 21.29 -35.46 -39.04
C SER A 726 20.21 -36.50 -38.81
N ASP A 727 20.61 -37.76 -38.76
CA ASP A 727 19.71 -38.91 -38.68
C ASP A 727 20.04 -39.84 -37.52
N THR A 728 21.33 -39.99 -37.20
CA THR A 728 21.80 -41.06 -36.32
C THR A 728 22.00 -40.52 -34.92
N THR A 729 21.45 -41.19 -33.92
CA THR A 729 21.72 -40.91 -32.49
C THR A 729 22.57 -42.03 -31.90
N ILE A 730 23.58 -41.69 -31.09
CA ILE A 730 24.52 -42.67 -30.52
C ILE A 730 24.72 -42.35 -29.02
N VAL A 731 24.28 -43.26 -28.16
CA VAL A 731 24.33 -43.10 -26.69
C VAL A 731 25.16 -44.22 -26.07
N GLU A 732 26.03 -43.87 -25.12
CA GLU A 732 26.70 -44.81 -24.23
C GLU A 732 26.04 -44.79 -22.85
N LEU A 733 25.56 -45.94 -22.40
CA LEU A 733 25.17 -46.17 -21.01
C LEU A 733 26.33 -46.88 -20.31
N VAL A 734 26.92 -46.23 -19.31
CA VAL A 734 28.00 -46.80 -18.51
C VAL A 734 27.46 -48.00 -17.74
N GLY A 735 28.10 -49.16 -17.89
CA GLY A 735 27.62 -50.44 -17.38
C GLY A 735 26.90 -51.32 -18.40
N SER A 736 26.73 -52.59 -18.03
CA SER A 736 26.06 -53.59 -18.87
C SER A 736 24.57 -53.61 -18.55
N HIS A 737 23.75 -53.19 -19.51
CA HIS A 737 22.32 -53.00 -19.37
C HIS A 737 21.55 -53.87 -20.37
N SER A 738 20.40 -54.38 -19.94
CA SER A 738 19.40 -54.93 -20.87
C SER A 738 18.32 -53.90 -21.16
N LEU A 739 17.90 -53.81 -22.43
CA LEU A 739 16.98 -52.78 -22.90
C LEU A 739 15.69 -53.39 -23.46
N ILE A 740 14.58 -52.70 -23.30
CA ILE A 740 13.31 -52.98 -23.99
C ILE A 740 12.82 -51.69 -24.66
N ALA A 741 12.37 -51.79 -25.91
CA ALA A 741 11.74 -50.68 -26.60
C ALA A 741 10.22 -50.67 -26.37
N TYR A 742 9.70 -49.46 -26.21
CA TYR A 742 8.28 -49.14 -26.18
C TYR A 742 8.02 -48.08 -27.25
N GLY A 743 6.77 -47.88 -27.67
CA GLY A 743 6.46 -46.89 -28.71
C GLY A 743 6.80 -45.47 -28.24
N GLY A 744 7.99 -44.97 -28.62
CA GLY A 744 8.49 -43.67 -28.18
C GLY A 744 9.88 -43.69 -27.54
N TYR A 745 10.28 -44.77 -26.86
CA TYR A 745 11.47 -44.76 -26.00
C TYR A 745 12.06 -46.15 -25.78
N VAL A 746 13.29 -46.19 -25.25
CA VAL A 746 13.98 -47.39 -24.80
C VAL A 746 14.12 -47.33 -23.29
N ALA A 747 13.70 -48.39 -22.59
CA ALA A 747 13.82 -48.48 -21.14
C ALA A 747 14.93 -49.44 -20.71
N VAL A 748 15.67 -49.05 -19.66
CA VAL A 748 16.63 -49.92 -18.98
C VAL A 748 15.89 -50.91 -18.07
N VAL A 749 16.21 -52.20 -18.18
CA VAL A 749 15.49 -53.28 -17.48
C VAL A 749 16.32 -53.90 -16.36
N SER A 750 17.63 -54.00 -16.53
CA SER A 750 18.55 -54.64 -15.59
C SER A 750 19.98 -54.18 -15.79
#